data_AF-A0A2V6GNL2-F1
#
_entry.id   AF-A0A2V6GNL2-F1
#
_cell.length_a   1.000
_cell.length_b   1.000
_cell.length_c   1.000
_cell.angle_alpha   90.00
_cell.angle_beta   90.00
_cell.angle_gamma   90.00
#
_symmetry.space_group_name_H-M   'P 1'
#
loop_
_entity.id
_entity.type
_entity.pdbx_description
1 polymer ?
#
loop_
_entity_poly.entity_id
_entity_poly.type
_entity_poly.pdbx_seq_one_letter_code
_entity_poly.pdbx_strand_id
1 'polypeptide(L)'
;EVLIEESLVGWKEFELEVMRDRMDNCVVVCSIENFDPMGVHTGDSITVAPVQTLTDKEYQMMRDAAFAVIREIGVETGGSNIQFAVHPENGRMVVIEMNPRVSRSSALASKATGFPIAKIAAKLAVGYTLDEIKNDITRETPACFEPTIDYCVVKVPRFTFEKFPQADATLTTRMKSVGEAMAIGRTFKEALQKALRSLEIKRFGLLGDGADNDVDLETLRLKLAIPNAERIFYIAQAFQKGASIDEVYELTKIDRWFLQNLAQIVEKARFLENAPPSRAPRDVSSARKSGFQPDSADEHLARRVANQPPIRTQTNSTDIVDLGFRGLDPQQAIVQKRGHLPHWEQSGATYFVTFRLADSLPADVLTPWKDERAAWLKLHPQPWDWKTAREYMRKFEEEREHWLDQGHGSCLLREPQAAAIVAESLDHFHQQRYLIDSYVVMPNHVHVLFKPLGEHSLVDILHSWKSFTANVLNRKMNREGAVWMHESFDTIVRDAEHLRVCRDYIAQNPKKAHLTPDEFVLERRDVLLLEGETRSEASCLTPPSRCQPAVTAEEQDARQPSEAGSFTSDTAPAHGALEREQLLRAKKFGFSDRQLAVANGATGSKIRALRKSLGITPTYRLVDTCAAEFEAYTPYYYSTYGDENERRESDKRKIMILGGGPNRIGQGIEFDYCCVHAAFALRELGFETIMVNSNPETVSTDYDTSDKLYFEPLTLEDVLNIYDQEQPEGVFVQFGGQTP
;
A
#
# COMPACT_ATOMS: atom_id res chain seq x y z
N GLU A 1 -37.51 20.24 4.45
CA GLU A 1 -37.75 18.89 3.91
C GLU A 1 -36.78 17.93 4.59
N VAL A 2 -37.16 16.67 4.76
CA VAL A 2 -36.27 15.62 5.30
C VAL A 2 -36.47 14.39 4.42
N LEU A 3 -35.38 13.79 3.97
CA LEU A 3 -35.37 12.50 3.27
C LEU A 3 -35.13 11.38 4.30
N ILE A 4 -35.94 10.33 4.25
CA ILE A 4 -35.79 9.14 5.10
C ILE A 4 -35.43 7.98 4.18
N GLU A 5 -34.29 7.34 4.43
CA GLU A 5 -33.73 6.28 3.60
C GLU A 5 -33.55 4.96 4.37
N GLU A 6 -33.31 3.88 3.63
CA GLU A 6 -32.89 2.61 4.24
C GLU A 6 -31.54 2.76 4.93
N SER A 7 -31.32 2.00 6.02
CA SER A 7 -30.05 2.04 6.72
C SER A 7 -28.97 1.34 5.90
N LEU A 8 -27.89 2.07 5.59
CA LEU A 8 -26.67 1.55 4.98
C LEU A 8 -25.51 1.48 5.99
N VAL A 9 -25.81 1.52 7.30
CA VAL A 9 -24.78 1.54 8.35
C VAL A 9 -23.84 0.34 8.22
N GLY A 10 -22.53 0.60 8.25
CA GLY A 10 -21.49 -0.41 8.10
C GLY A 10 -21.07 -0.71 6.66
N TRP A 11 -21.69 -0.08 5.65
CA TRP A 11 -21.18 -0.12 4.28
C TRP A 11 -19.92 0.75 4.14
N LYS A 12 -19.10 0.47 3.14
CA LYS A 12 -17.96 1.33 2.79
C LYS A 12 -18.48 2.67 2.27
N GLU A 13 -17.82 3.77 2.62
CA GLU A 13 -18.19 5.11 2.19
C GLU A 13 -17.05 5.74 1.38
N PHE A 14 -17.39 6.35 0.25
CA PHE A 14 -16.46 6.90 -0.72
C PHE A 14 -16.89 8.27 -1.18
N GLU A 15 -15.93 9.11 -1.54
CA GLU A 15 -16.17 10.44 -2.10
C GLU A 15 -15.32 10.65 -3.35
N LEU A 16 -15.92 11.20 -4.41
CA LEU A 16 -15.21 11.65 -5.60
C LEU A 16 -15.34 13.17 -5.74
N GLU A 17 -14.21 13.85 -5.85
CA GLU A 17 -14.14 15.26 -6.25
C GLU A 17 -14.07 15.33 -7.77
N VAL A 18 -15.13 15.83 -8.39
CA VAL A 18 -15.32 15.86 -9.84
C VAL A 18 -15.29 17.29 -10.33
N MET A 19 -14.69 17.54 -11.49
CA MET A 19 -14.77 18.82 -12.19
C MET A 19 -15.29 18.65 -13.60
N ARG A 20 -16.17 19.57 -14.02
CA ARG A 20 -16.77 19.61 -15.34
C ARG A 20 -16.73 21.02 -15.93
N ASP A 21 -16.45 21.12 -17.23
CA ASP A 21 -16.46 22.37 -17.98
C ASP A 21 -17.57 22.44 -19.05
N ARG A 22 -17.71 23.63 -19.66
CA ARG A 22 -18.75 23.93 -20.66
C ARG A 22 -18.64 23.12 -21.96
N MET A 23 -17.52 22.43 -22.18
CA MET A 23 -17.32 21.53 -23.33
C MET A 23 -17.64 20.07 -22.97
N ASP A 24 -18.18 19.83 -21.77
CA ASP A 24 -18.44 18.52 -21.20
C ASP A 24 -17.17 17.69 -20.91
N ASN A 25 -15.99 18.33 -20.86
CA ASN A 25 -14.83 17.66 -20.29
C ASN A 25 -15.10 17.41 -18.81
N CYS A 26 -14.80 16.20 -18.34
CA CYS A 26 -15.05 15.78 -16.97
C CYS A 26 -13.86 14.99 -16.44
N VAL A 27 -13.40 15.32 -15.24
CA VAL A 27 -12.25 14.68 -14.59
C VAL A 27 -12.57 14.39 -13.12
N VAL A 28 -12.08 13.27 -12.61
CA VAL A 28 -11.99 13.00 -11.17
C VAL A 28 -10.67 13.57 -10.66
N VAL A 29 -10.75 14.62 -9.84
CA VAL A 29 -9.56 15.24 -9.24
C VAL A 29 -9.02 14.39 -8.10
N CYS A 30 -9.91 13.82 -7.29
CA CYS A 30 -9.49 12.99 -6.17
C CYS A 30 -10.57 11.98 -5.80
N SER A 31 -10.14 10.81 -5.34
CA SER A 31 -10.99 9.78 -4.78
C SER A 31 -10.61 9.54 -3.32
N ILE A 32 -11.59 9.56 -2.44
CA ILE A 32 -11.41 9.44 -1.00
C ILE A 32 -12.17 8.19 -0.53
N GLU A 33 -11.51 7.36 0.27
CA GLU A 33 -12.12 6.24 1.00
C GLU A 33 -12.21 6.60 2.48
N ASN A 34 -13.40 6.44 3.07
CA ASN A 34 -13.59 6.64 4.50
C ASN A 34 -13.10 5.40 5.26
N PHE A 35 -12.31 5.62 6.31
CA PHE A 35 -11.89 4.58 7.24
C PHE A 35 -13.04 4.16 8.14
N ASP A 36 -13.78 5.13 8.68
CA ASP A 36 -15.03 4.87 9.40
C ASP A 36 -16.15 4.59 8.37
N PRO A 37 -16.92 3.51 8.53
CA PRO A 37 -17.95 3.14 7.56
C PRO A 37 -19.19 4.04 7.67
N MET A 38 -20.10 3.91 6.69
CA MET A 38 -21.40 4.57 6.65
C MET A 38 -22.09 4.54 8.03
N GLY A 39 -22.59 5.71 8.44
CA GLY A 39 -23.18 5.94 9.77
C GLY A 39 -22.38 6.93 10.62
N VAL A 40 -21.12 7.20 10.25
CA VAL A 40 -20.31 8.32 10.73
C VAL A 40 -20.18 9.31 9.59
N HIS A 41 -20.55 10.57 9.80
CA HIS A 41 -20.44 11.61 8.77
C HIS A 41 -18.99 11.75 8.27
N THR A 42 -18.76 11.86 6.97
CA THR A 42 -17.42 12.03 6.35
C THR A 42 -16.49 13.04 7.06
N GLY A 43 -17.05 14.19 7.44
CA GLY A 43 -16.40 15.22 8.25
C GLY A 43 -15.91 14.76 9.65
N ASP A 44 -16.59 13.80 10.28
CA ASP A 44 -16.22 13.16 11.55
C ASP A 44 -15.47 11.83 11.37
N SER A 45 -15.37 11.32 10.15
CA SER A 45 -14.62 10.11 9.80
C SER A 45 -13.13 10.40 9.61
N ILE A 46 -12.30 9.40 9.90
CA ILE A 46 -10.96 9.33 9.30
C ILE A 46 -11.14 9.03 7.81
N THR A 47 -10.37 9.68 6.94
CA THR A 47 -10.47 9.45 5.49
C THR A 47 -9.08 9.36 4.86
N VAL A 48 -9.01 8.66 3.72
CA VAL A 48 -7.76 8.34 3.04
C VAL A 48 -7.88 8.65 1.55
N ALA A 49 -6.83 9.24 0.97
CA ALA A 49 -6.68 9.40 -0.48
C ALA A 49 -5.36 8.75 -0.96
N PRO A 50 -5.37 8.01 -2.09
CA PRO A 50 -6.54 7.69 -2.91
C PRO A 50 -7.39 6.58 -2.26
N VAL A 51 -8.40 6.09 -2.97
CA VAL A 51 -9.14 4.86 -2.60
C VAL A 51 -8.19 3.66 -2.56
N GLN A 52 -8.39 2.75 -1.60
CA GLN A 52 -7.49 1.62 -1.32
C GLN A 52 -8.14 0.26 -1.65
N THR A 53 -9.44 0.09 -1.39
CA THR A 53 -10.07 -1.24 -1.35
C THR A 53 -11.05 -1.55 -2.49
N LEU A 54 -11.12 -0.70 -3.51
CA LEU A 54 -11.86 -0.97 -4.73
C LEU A 54 -10.95 -1.60 -5.79
N THR A 55 -11.48 -2.57 -6.52
CA THR A 55 -10.89 -2.99 -7.79
C THR A 55 -11.02 -1.87 -8.82
N ASP A 56 -10.16 -1.86 -9.84
CA ASP A 56 -10.27 -0.88 -10.93
C ASP A 56 -11.66 -0.92 -11.58
N LYS A 57 -12.26 -2.11 -11.77
CA LYS A 57 -13.63 -2.25 -12.28
C LYS A 57 -14.65 -1.51 -11.42
N GLU A 58 -14.61 -1.67 -10.10
CA GLU A 58 -15.53 -0.98 -9.18
C GLU A 58 -15.27 0.53 -9.18
N TYR A 59 -14.01 0.94 -9.25
CA TYR A 59 -13.63 2.35 -9.34
C TYR A 59 -14.16 3.00 -10.63
N GLN A 60 -13.97 2.38 -11.79
CA GLN A 60 -14.50 2.90 -13.06
C GLN A 60 -16.02 3.01 -13.04
N MET A 61 -16.73 2.04 -12.45
CA MET A 61 -18.18 2.12 -12.27
C MET A 61 -18.60 3.32 -11.40
N MET A 62 -17.86 3.60 -10.32
CA MET A 62 -18.10 4.75 -9.45
C MET A 62 -17.80 6.07 -10.17
N ARG A 63 -16.68 6.12 -10.92
CA ARG A 63 -16.28 7.26 -11.74
C ARG A 63 -17.33 7.60 -12.80
N ASP A 64 -17.82 6.61 -13.54
CA ASP A 64 -18.87 6.79 -14.54
C ASP A 64 -20.19 7.27 -13.91
N ALA A 65 -20.55 6.72 -12.73
CA ALA A 65 -21.72 7.17 -11.99
C ALA A 65 -21.58 8.62 -11.51
N ALA A 66 -20.41 9.03 -11.02
CA ALA A 66 -20.10 10.40 -10.66
C ALA A 66 -20.27 11.36 -11.85
N PHE A 67 -19.76 10.98 -13.02
CA PHE A 67 -19.92 11.78 -14.24
C PHE A 67 -21.38 11.85 -14.71
N ALA A 68 -22.16 10.79 -14.54
CA ALA A 68 -23.59 10.82 -14.82
C ALA A 68 -24.34 11.75 -13.87
N VAL A 69 -24.03 11.70 -12.56
CA VAL A 69 -24.66 12.53 -11.53
C VAL A 69 -24.39 14.02 -11.74
N ILE A 70 -23.13 14.42 -11.98
CA ILE A 70 -22.79 15.84 -12.18
C ILE A 70 -23.44 16.42 -13.45
N ARG A 71 -23.59 15.60 -14.50
CA ARG A 71 -24.29 15.95 -15.74
C ARG A 71 -25.79 16.12 -15.50
N GLU A 72 -26.42 15.16 -14.84
CA GLU A 72 -27.88 15.15 -14.61
C GLU A 72 -28.33 16.33 -13.74
N ILE A 73 -27.57 16.66 -12.70
CA ILE A 73 -27.87 17.81 -11.85
C ILE A 73 -27.57 19.15 -12.56
N GLY A 74 -26.81 19.13 -13.66
CA GLY A 74 -26.58 20.31 -14.49
C GLY A 74 -25.44 21.21 -14.00
N VAL A 75 -24.45 20.67 -13.30
CA VAL A 75 -23.22 21.43 -12.98
C VAL A 75 -22.33 21.42 -14.23
N GLU A 76 -22.37 22.49 -15.01
CA GLU A 76 -21.66 22.60 -16.30
C GLU A 76 -20.30 23.28 -16.20
N THR A 77 -20.03 24.08 -15.16
CA THR A 77 -18.82 24.92 -15.09
C THR A 77 -18.27 25.02 -13.67
N GLY A 78 -17.74 23.92 -13.14
CA GLY A 78 -17.23 23.92 -11.77
C GLY A 78 -16.90 22.53 -11.22
N GLY A 79 -16.61 22.51 -9.92
CA GLY A 79 -16.36 21.29 -9.15
C GLY A 79 -17.57 20.87 -8.31
N SER A 80 -17.67 19.59 -8.01
CA SER A 80 -18.66 19.01 -7.10
C SER A 80 -18.12 17.77 -6.40
N ASN A 81 -18.51 17.59 -5.15
CA ASN A 81 -18.24 16.38 -4.37
C ASN A 81 -19.42 15.42 -4.48
N ILE A 82 -19.17 14.16 -4.78
CA ILE A 82 -20.20 13.11 -4.91
C ILE A 82 -19.87 11.97 -3.97
N GLN A 83 -20.83 11.55 -3.17
CA GLN A 83 -20.66 10.52 -2.14
C GLN A 83 -21.36 9.22 -2.53
N PHE A 84 -20.72 8.10 -2.22
CA PHE A 84 -21.19 6.76 -2.53
C PHE A 84 -21.06 5.84 -1.32
N ALA A 85 -22.02 4.92 -1.19
CA ALA A 85 -21.91 3.77 -0.31
C ALA A 85 -21.74 2.49 -1.14
N VAL A 86 -20.83 1.60 -0.73
CA VAL A 86 -20.64 0.28 -1.37
C VAL A 86 -20.76 -0.85 -0.35
N HIS A 87 -21.62 -1.81 -0.63
CA HIS A 87 -21.78 -3.00 0.20
C HIS A 87 -20.53 -3.88 0.11
N PRO A 88 -19.84 -4.18 1.23
CA PRO A 88 -18.52 -4.81 1.19
C PRO A 88 -18.50 -6.22 0.62
N GLU A 89 -19.61 -6.97 0.70
CA GLU A 89 -19.65 -8.37 0.24
C GLU A 89 -20.10 -8.58 -1.21
N ASN A 90 -20.90 -7.66 -1.77
CA ASN A 90 -21.55 -7.88 -3.08
C ASN A 90 -21.37 -6.71 -4.06
N GLY A 91 -20.66 -5.66 -3.68
CA GLY A 91 -20.36 -4.52 -4.56
C GLY A 91 -21.59 -3.67 -4.95
N ARG A 92 -22.73 -3.82 -4.27
CA ARG A 92 -23.89 -2.92 -4.48
C ARG A 92 -23.45 -1.50 -4.13
N MET A 93 -23.52 -0.60 -5.11
CA MET A 93 -23.19 0.81 -4.97
C MET A 93 -24.48 1.64 -4.94
N VAL A 94 -24.51 2.64 -4.06
CA VAL A 94 -25.59 3.62 -3.91
C VAL A 94 -24.98 5.01 -3.91
N VAL A 95 -25.56 5.95 -4.68
CA VAL A 95 -25.22 7.38 -4.61
C VAL A 95 -25.93 7.96 -3.39
N ILE A 96 -25.20 8.63 -2.50
CA ILE A 96 -25.72 9.18 -1.25
C ILE A 96 -26.16 10.63 -1.45
N GLU A 97 -25.23 11.48 -1.85
CA GLU A 97 -25.50 12.88 -2.16
C GLU A 97 -24.50 13.44 -3.18
N MET A 98 -24.84 14.59 -3.74
CA MET A 98 -23.87 15.46 -4.41
C MET A 98 -23.95 16.86 -3.81
N ASN A 99 -22.79 17.44 -3.55
CA ASN A 99 -22.64 18.83 -3.15
C ASN A 99 -22.20 19.66 -4.37
N PRO A 100 -23.11 20.47 -4.98
CA PRO A 100 -22.84 21.24 -6.21
C PRO A 100 -22.03 22.52 -5.93
N ARG A 101 -20.91 22.37 -5.23
CA ARG A 101 -20.01 23.44 -4.78
C ARG A 101 -18.69 22.84 -4.28
N VAL A 102 -17.72 23.71 -4.02
CA VAL A 102 -16.57 23.36 -3.18
C VAL A 102 -17.02 22.95 -1.77
N SER A 103 -16.30 22.01 -1.20
CA SER A 103 -16.55 21.35 0.08
C SER A 103 -15.26 21.29 0.92
N ARG A 104 -15.37 20.82 2.17
CA ARG A 104 -14.18 20.46 2.96
C ARG A 104 -13.37 19.37 2.26
N SER A 105 -14.04 18.38 1.71
CA SER A 105 -13.43 17.32 0.91
C SER A 105 -12.70 17.86 -0.33
N SER A 106 -13.20 18.93 -0.96
CA SER A 106 -12.50 19.58 -2.08
C SER A 106 -11.23 20.32 -1.64
N ALA A 107 -11.23 20.92 -0.43
CA ALA A 107 -10.03 21.52 0.15
C ALA A 107 -9.00 20.43 0.46
N LEU A 108 -9.43 19.36 1.14
CA LEU A 108 -8.61 18.17 1.40
C LEU A 108 -8.02 17.60 0.10
N ALA A 109 -8.84 17.38 -0.92
CA ALA A 109 -8.41 16.87 -2.23
C ALA A 109 -7.42 17.80 -2.92
N SER A 110 -7.61 19.12 -2.83
CA SER A 110 -6.69 20.09 -3.40
C SER A 110 -5.32 20.01 -2.73
N LYS A 111 -5.26 19.81 -1.41
CA LYS A 111 -4.00 19.61 -0.68
C LYS A 111 -3.41 18.23 -0.94
N ALA A 112 -4.24 17.19 -1.00
CA ALA A 112 -3.79 15.82 -1.24
C ALA A 112 -3.12 15.67 -2.62
N THR A 113 -3.68 16.32 -3.64
CA THR A 113 -3.23 16.14 -5.04
C THR A 113 -2.32 17.25 -5.52
N GLY A 114 -2.42 18.44 -4.93
CA GLY A 114 -1.82 19.67 -5.47
C GLY A 114 -2.67 20.37 -6.54
N PHE A 115 -3.81 19.80 -6.92
CA PHE A 115 -4.72 20.37 -7.92
C PHE A 115 -5.65 21.42 -7.27
N PRO A 116 -5.59 22.71 -7.64
CA PRO A 116 -6.30 23.77 -6.92
C PRO A 116 -7.77 23.89 -7.38
N ILE A 117 -8.65 23.01 -6.87
CA ILE A 117 -10.06 22.88 -7.32
C ILE A 117 -10.80 24.22 -7.33
N ALA A 118 -10.75 24.99 -6.24
CA ALA A 118 -11.47 26.26 -6.15
C ALA A 118 -10.97 27.30 -7.17
N LYS A 119 -9.65 27.37 -7.39
CA LYS A 119 -9.02 28.29 -8.36
C LYS A 119 -9.43 27.94 -9.79
N ILE A 120 -9.48 26.65 -10.11
CA ILE A 120 -9.87 26.17 -11.44
C ILE A 120 -11.38 26.32 -11.63
N ALA A 121 -12.19 25.98 -10.63
CA ALA A 121 -13.65 26.14 -10.69
C ALA A 121 -14.06 27.60 -10.93
N ALA A 122 -13.36 28.56 -10.32
CA ALA A 122 -13.58 29.99 -10.57
C ALA A 122 -13.28 30.39 -12.03
N LYS A 123 -12.24 29.82 -12.65
CA LYS A 123 -11.93 30.04 -14.07
C LYS A 123 -12.98 29.41 -14.98
N LEU A 124 -13.42 28.17 -14.69
CA LEU A 124 -14.47 27.50 -15.46
C LEU A 124 -15.78 28.30 -15.42
N ALA A 125 -16.14 28.86 -14.27
CA ALA A 125 -17.35 29.66 -14.09
C ALA A 125 -17.40 30.93 -14.97
N VAL A 126 -16.25 31.44 -15.44
CA VAL A 126 -16.17 32.59 -16.36
C VAL A 126 -15.90 32.17 -17.81
N GLY A 127 -16.07 30.88 -18.13
CA GLY A 127 -16.10 30.36 -19.50
C GLY A 127 -14.81 29.70 -19.99
N TYR A 128 -13.80 29.53 -19.14
CA TYR A 128 -12.64 28.71 -19.51
C TYR A 128 -13.03 27.22 -19.59
N THR A 129 -12.26 26.46 -20.34
CA THR A 129 -12.29 24.98 -20.36
C THR A 129 -11.05 24.41 -19.67
N LEU A 130 -11.11 23.15 -19.24
CA LEU A 130 -10.03 22.49 -18.50
C LEU A 130 -8.73 22.41 -19.30
N ASP A 131 -8.82 22.27 -20.63
CA ASP A 131 -7.68 22.23 -21.55
C ASP A 131 -7.02 23.60 -21.77
N GLU A 132 -7.74 24.70 -21.53
CA GLU A 132 -7.21 26.08 -21.63
C GLU A 132 -6.43 26.49 -20.36
N ILE A 133 -6.67 25.82 -19.24
CA ILE A 133 -6.07 26.14 -17.94
C ILE A 133 -4.80 25.30 -17.77
N LYS A 134 -3.67 25.93 -17.47
CA LYS A 134 -2.43 25.20 -17.13
C LYS A 134 -2.48 24.64 -15.71
N ASN A 135 -1.87 23.47 -15.51
CA ASN A 135 -1.55 22.92 -14.20
C ASN A 135 -0.46 23.78 -13.54
N ASP A 136 -0.76 24.32 -12.36
CA ASP A 136 0.12 25.25 -11.63
C ASP A 136 1.43 24.58 -11.17
N ILE A 137 1.40 23.27 -10.89
CA ILE A 137 2.53 22.53 -10.31
C ILE A 137 3.53 22.10 -11.38
N THR A 138 3.06 21.45 -12.46
CA THR A 138 3.92 21.00 -13.57
C THR A 138 4.21 22.10 -14.57
N ARG A 139 3.37 23.14 -14.68
CA ARG A 139 3.45 24.29 -15.62
C ARG A 139 3.41 23.94 -17.12
N GLU A 140 3.52 22.67 -17.45
CA GLU A 140 3.59 22.13 -18.81
C GLU A 140 2.30 21.43 -19.22
N THR A 141 1.59 20.79 -18.27
CA THR A 141 0.35 20.05 -18.56
C THR A 141 -0.90 20.93 -18.38
N PRO A 142 -2.01 20.65 -19.09
CA PRO A 142 -3.29 21.32 -18.85
C PRO A 142 -3.94 20.82 -17.54
N ALA A 143 -5.01 21.48 -17.09
CA ALA A 143 -5.84 21.05 -15.97
C ALA A 143 -6.84 19.94 -16.36
N CYS A 144 -6.92 19.58 -17.64
CA CYS A 144 -7.74 18.48 -18.15
C CYS A 144 -7.05 17.11 -17.97
N PHE A 145 -6.83 16.71 -16.72
CA PHE A 145 -6.28 15.40 -16.37
C PHE A 145 -6.80 14.94 -15.00
N GLU A 146 -6.63 13.66 -14.69
CA GLU A 146 -6.91 13.10 -13.36
C GLU A 146 -5.59 12.95 -12.61
N PRO A 147 -5.39 13.62 -11.46
CA PRO A 147 -4.17 13.49 -10.69
C PRO A 147 -3.87 12.05 -10.27
N THR A 148 -2.60 11.68 -10.36
CA THR A 148 -2.08 10.41 -9.83
C THR A 148 -1.08 10.74 -8.73
N ILE A 149 -1.22 10.11 -7.56
CA ILE A 149 -0.35 10.33 -6.41
C ILE A 149 0.39 9.04 -6.06
N ASP A 150 1.69 9.15 -5.75
CA ASP A 150 2.57 8.03 -5.39
C ASP A 150 2.78 7.92 -3.88
N TYR A 151 1.81 8.43 -3.13
CA TYR A 151 1.77 8.48 -1.68
C TYR A 151 0.34 8.31 -1.17
N CYS A 152 0.21 8.13 0.14
CA CYS A 152 -1.06 8.04 0.85
C CYS A 152 -1.27 9.30 1.69
N VAL A 153 -2.47 9.85 1.64
CA VAL A 153 -2.91 10.99 2.45
C VAL A 153 -3.94 10.50 3.44
N VAL A 154 -3.77 10.84 4.72
CA VAL A 154 -4.72 10.51 5.79
C VAL A 154 -5.20 11.80 6.43
N LYS A 155 -6.52 11.99 6.51
CA LYS A 155 -7.18 13.03 7.29
C LYS A 155 -7.74 12.42 8.57
N VAL A 156 -7.55 13.11 9.69
CA VAL A 156 -8.14 12.74 10.98
C VAL A 156 -8.86 13.96 11.58
N PRO A 157 -10.13 13.82 11.99
CA PRO A 157 -10.89 14.92 12.56
C PRO A 157 -10.47 15.27 13.99
N ARG A 158 -10.62 16.54 14.35
CA ARG A 158 -10.30 17.10 15.67
C ARG A 158 -11.59 17.41 16.43
N PHE A 159 -11.73 16.84 17.63
CA PHE A 159 -12.93 17.00 18.49
C PHE A 159 -12.60 17.69 19.81
N THR A 160 -13.48 18.53 20.35
CA THR A 160 -13.30 19.19 21.66
C THR A 160 -14.40 18.85 22.66
N PHE A 161 -14.72 17.56 22.82
CA PHE A 161 -15.78 17.11 23.73
C PHE A 161 -15.49 17.45 25.21
N GLU A 162 -14.22 17.61 25.59
CA GLU A 162 -13.81 18.05 26.92
C GLU A 162 -14.38 19.42 27.32
N LYS A 163 -14.75 20.25 26.34
CA LYS A 163 -15.41 21.56 26.56
C LYS A 163 -16.92 21.45 26.74
N PHE A 164 -17.51 20.30 26.43
CA PHE A 164 -18.95 20.05 26.46
C PHE A 164 -19.27 18.74 27.17
N PRO A 165 -19.04 18.63 28.48
CA PRO A 165 -19.14 17.36 29.22
C PRO A 165 -20.56 16.75 29.24
N GLN A 166 -21.59 17.54 28.93
CA GLN A 166 -22.98 17.08 28.85
C GLN A 166 -23.39 16.66 27.43
N ALA A 167 -22.55 16.92 26.42
CA ALA A 167 -22.84 16.55 25.04
C ALA A 167 -22.59 15.06 24.82
N ASP A 168 -23.47 14.43 24.05
CA ASP A 168 -23.25 13.06 23.58
C ASP A 168 -22.05 13.03 22.60
N ALA A 169 -20.99 12.31 22.98
CA ALA A 169 -19.76 12.18 22.22
C ALA A 169 -19.78 11.06 21.16
N THR A 170 -20.91 10.36 21.01
CA THR A 170 -21.09 9.32 19.98
C THR A 170 -21.04 9.96 18.59
N LEU A 171 -20.23 9.43 17.67
CA LEU A 171 -20.20 9.93 16.30
C LEU A 171 -21.37 9.36 15.52
N THR A 172 -22.01 10.20 14.71
CA THR A 172 -23.21 9.86 13.94
C THR A 172 -23.15 10.52 12.56
N THR A 173 -24.25 10.49 11.81
CA THR A 173 -24.42 11.25 10.56
C THR A 173 -24.44 12.77 10.77
N ARG A 174 -24.44 13.28 12.01
CA ARG A 174 -24.27 14.71 12.31
C ARG A 174 -22.86 14.98 12.78
N MET A 175 -22.16 15.81 12.02
CA MET A 175 -20.79 16.26 12.32
C MET A 175 -20.68 16.97 13.68
N LYS A 176 -19.64 16.65 14.44
CA LYS A 176 -19.29 17.19 15.77
C LYS A 176 -17.83 17.64 15.88
N SER A 177 -16.98 17.28 14.93
CA SER A 177 -15.61 17.76 14.81
C SER A 177 -15.56 19.28 14.61
N VAL A 178 -14.47 19.90 15.07
CA VAL A 178 -14.23 21.35 15.06
C VAL A 178 -13.07 21.76 14.14
N GLY A 179 -12.43 20.78 13.51
CA GLY A 179 -11.31 20.94 12.58
C GLY A 179 -10.76 19.58 12.19
N GLU A 180 -9.66 19.57 11.45
CA GLU A 180 -9.04 18.35 10.94
C GLU A 180 -7.54 18.53 10.72
N ALA A 181 -6.79 17.43 10.86
CA ALA A 181 -5.39 17.36 10.51
C ALA A 181 -5.23 16.42 9.30
N MET A 182 -4.33 16.77 8.39
CA MET A 182 -3.95 15.94 7.25
C MET A 182 -2.46 15.59 7.34
N ALA A 183 -2.09 14.41 6.87
CA ALA A 183 -0.69 14.06 6.68
C ALA A 183 -0.48 13.20 5.44
N ILE A 184 0.72 13.30 4.89
CA ILE A 184 1.16 12.57 3.69
C ILE A 184 2.29 11.61 4.08
N GLY A 185 2.27 10.38 3.59
CA GLY A 185 3.33 9.40 3.76
C GLY A 185 3.38 8.43 2.58
N ARG A 186 4.52 7.75 2.37
CA ARG A 186 4.66 6.78 1.26
C ARG A 186 3.86 5.51 1.48
N THR A 187 3.39 5.29 2.70
CA THR A 187 2.49 4.20 3.07
C THR A 187 1.37 4.72 3.95
N PHE A 188 0.24 4.01 3.98
CA PHE A 188 -0.86 4.31 4.89
C PHE A 188 -0.41 4.37 6.36
N LYS A 189 0.48 3.47 6.79
CA LYS A 189 0.98 3.43 8.16
C LYS A 189 1.74 4.70 8.53
N GLU A 190 2.63 5.14 7.64
CA GLU A 190 3.40 6.37 7.81
C GLU A 190 2.47 7.59 7.87
N ALA A 191 1.57 7.72 6.89
CA ALA A 191 0.62 8.82 6.80
C ALA A 191 -0.30 8.87 8.03
N LEU A 192 -0.83 7.71 8.48
CA LEU A 192 -1.69 7.63 9.65
C LEU A 192 -0.97 8.06 10.93
N GLN A 193 0.23 7.55 11.20
CA GLN A 193 0.96 7.94 12.41
C GLN A 193 1.36 9.42 12.39
N LYS A 194 1.64 9.99 11.21
CA LYS A 194 1.81 11.45 11.03
C LYS A 194 0.53 12.22 11.32
N ALA A 195 -0.61 11.77 10.82
CA ALA A 195 -1.89 12.43 11.05
C ALA A 195 -2.26 12.41 12.54
N LEU A 196 -2.09 11.27 13.21
CA LEU A 196 -2.37 11.14 14.65
C LEU A 196 -1.52 12.07 15.51
N ARG A 197 -0.22 12.21 15.21
CA ARG A 197 0.65 13.15 15.93
C ARG A 197 0.48 14.62 15.53
N SER A 198 -0.28 14.89 14.46
CA SER A 198 -0.67 16.24 14.04
C SER A 198 -1.93 16.75 14.73
N LEU A 199 -2.65 15.90 15.47
CA LEU A 199 -3.96 16.24 16.05
C LEU A 199 -3.90 17.22 17.24
N GLU A 200 -2.71 17.50 17.78
CA GLU A 200 -2.55 18.38 18.94
C GLU A 200 -3.35 17.93 20.17
N ILE A 201 -3.55 16.61 20.31
CA ILE A 201 -4.21 15.96 21.47
C ILE A 201 -3.22 15.32 22.43
N LYS A 202 -1.94 15.69 22.35
CA LYS A 202 -0.82 15.10 23.11
C LYS A 202 -0.59 13.60 22.84
N ARG A 203 -1.03 13.13 21.67
CA ARG A 203 -0.73 11.81 21.13
C ARG A 203 0.38 11.92 20.09
N PHE A 204 1.27 10.93 20.03
CA PHE A 204 2.43 10.93 19.14
C PHE A 204 2.46 9.72 18.19
N GLY A 205 1.34 9.01 18.09
CA GLY A 205 1.12 7.86 17.23
C GLY A 205 -0.06 7.02 17.74
N LEU A 206 -0.23 5.82 17.18
CA LEU A 206 -1.39 4.95 17.45
C LEU A 206 -1.32 4.23 18.81
N LEU A 207 -0.10 3.97 19.32
CA LEU A 207 0.21 3.37 20.64
C LEU A 207 1.66 3.68 21.01
N GLY A 208 2.03 3.42 22.27
CA GLY A 208 3.42 3.38 22.72
C GLY A 208 4.02 4.77 22.91
N ASP A 209 3.20 5.82 23.02
CA ASP A 209 3.63 7.20 23.26
C ASP A 209 3.60 7.60 24.75
N GLY A 210 3.22 6.66 25.61
CA GLY A 210 3.10 6.80 27.06
C GLY A 210 1.79 7.47 27.52
N ALA A 211 0.83 7.69 26.61
CA ALA A 211 -0.48 8.28 26.92
C ALA A 211 -1.64 7.29 26.79
N ASP A 212 -1.35 6.00 26.58
CA ASP A 212 -2.35 4.95 26.45
C ASP A 212 -2.99 4.62 27.80
N ASN A 213 -4.33 4.70 27.86
CA ASN A 213 -5.12 4.33 29.04
C ASN A 213 -5.66 2.91 28.87
N ASP A 214 -5.23 1.97 29.70
CA ASP A 214 -5.73 0.59 29.66
C ASP A 214 -7.21 0.52 30.06
N VAL A 215 -8.01 -0.20 29.28
CA VAL A 215 -9.43 -0.47 29.56
C VAL A 215 -9.73 -1.97 29.60
N ASP A 216 -10.73 -2.36 30.38
CA ASP A 216 -11.19 -3.75 30.41
C ASP A 216 -11.85 -4.18 29.09
N LEU A 217 -11.97 -5.49 28.87
CA LEU A 217 -12.47 -6.04 27.60
C LEU A 217 -13.93 -5.68 27.32
N GLU A 218 -14.77 -5.49 28.34
CA GLU A 218 -16.18 -5.14 28.17
C GLU A 218 -16.30 -3.69 27.69
N THR A 219 -15.62 -2.77 28.37
CA THR A 219 -15.49 -1.36 27.94
C THR A 219 -14.91 -1.27 26.54
N LEU A 220 -13.90 -2.06 26.23
CA LEU A 220 -13.27 -2.07 24.90
C LEU A 220 -14.26 -2.47 23.81
N ARG A 221 -15.02 -3.55 24.00
CA ARG A 221 -16.05 -3.98 23.03
C ARG A 221 -17.09 -2.90 22.81
N LEU A 222 -17.53 -2.20 23.86
CA LEU A 222 -18.47 -1.08 23.75
C LEU A 222 -17.89 0.08 22.95
N LYS A 223 -16.64 0.47 23.25
CA LYS A 223 -15.92 1.54 22.56
C LYS A 223 -15.59 1.22 21.10
N LEU A 224 -15.48 -0.06 20.74
CA LEU A 224 -15.36 -0.48 19.35
C LEU A 224 -16.71 -0.45 18.64
N ALA A 225 -17.79 -0.93 19.27
CA ALA A 225 -19.11 -0.99 18.67
C ALA A 225 -19.75 0.40 18.44
N ILE A 226 -19.52 1.34 19.36
CA ILE A 226 -20.09 2.69 19.31
C ILE A 226 -19.04 3.68 18.80
N PRO A 227 -19.21 4.28 17.61
CA PRO A 227 -18.28 5.28 17.08
C PRO A 227 -18.02 6.43 18.06
N ASN A 228 -16.75 6.77 18.27
CA ASN A 228 -16.31 7.82 19.19
C ASN A 228 -14.97 8.40 18.74
N ALA A 229 -14.63 9.59 19.22
CA ALA A 229 -13.40 10.31 18.83
C ALA A 229 -12.08 9.57 19.11
N GLU A 230 -12.08 8.60 20.04
CA GLU A 230 -10.88 7.85 20.44
C GLU A 230 -10.87 6.41 19.91
N ARG A 231 -11.85 6.04 19.08
CA ARG A 231 -12.08 4.66 18.60
C ARG A 231 -10.82 4.02 18.01
N ILE A 232 -10.03 4.78 17.27
CA ILE A 232 -8.79 4.28 16.65
C ILE A 232 -7.78 3.76 17.69
N PHE A 233 -7.68 4.42 18.85
CA PHE A 233 -6.80 4.00 19.93
C PHE A 233 -7.33 2.74 20.63
N TYR A 234 -8.65 2.63 20.78
CA TYR A 234 -9.28 1.41 21.28
C TYR A 234 -9.11 0.23 20.33
N ILE A 235 -9.14 0.43 19.01
CA ILE A 235 -8.81 -0.60 18.02
C ILE A 235 -7.40 -1.12 18.25
N ALA A 236 -6.44 -0.21 18.44
CA ALA A 236 -5.06 -0.60 18.67
C ALA A 236 -4.89 -1.38 20.00
N GLN A 237 -5.57 -0.96 21.07
CA GLN A 237 -5.60 -1.72 22.33
C GLN A 237 -6.24 -3.11 22.18
N ALA A 238 -7.27 -3.26 21.34
CA ALA A 238 -7.87 -4.56 21.06
C ALA A 238 -6.87 -5.53 20.43
N PHE A 239 -6.11 -5.08 19.43
CA PHE A 239 -5.00 -5.86 18.90
C PHE A 239 -3.91 -6.11 19.95
N GLN A 240 -3.63 -5.12 20.82
CA GLN A 240 -2.72 -5.28 21.95
C GLN A 240 -3.20 -6.30 23.00
N LYS A 241 -4.50 -6.63 23.03
CA LYS A 241 -5.07 -7.68 23.87
C LYS A 241 -5.36 -8.98 23.11
N GLY A 242 -4.95 -9.07 21.85
CA GLY A 242 -5.01 -10.30 21.05
C GLY A 242 -6.33 -10.50 20.29
N ALA A 243 -7.16 -9.47 20.14
CA ALA A 243 -8.33 -9.54 19.27
C ALA A 243 -7.90 -9.81 17.81
N SER A 244 -8.66 -10.65 17.12
CA SER A 244 -8.48 -10.89 15.68
C SER A 244 -9.03 -9.73 14.84
N ILE A 245 -8.56 -9.64 13.59
CA ILE A 245 -9.07 -8.66 12.62
C ILE A 245 -10.57 -8.82 12.41
N ASP A 246 -11.07 -10.06 12.35
CA ASP A 246 -12.49 -10.33 12.14
C ASP A 246 -13.35 -9.91 13.34
N GLU A 247 -12.88 -10.12 14.57
CA GLU A 247 -13.59 -9.63 15.76
C GLU A 247 -13.71 -8.10 15.77
N VAL A 248 -12.64 -7.40 15.41
CA VAL A 248 -12.67 -5.93 15.31
C VAL A 248 -13.52 -5.48 14.13
N TYR A 249 -13.47 -6.16 12.99
CA TYR A 249 -14.34 -5.89 11.84
C TYR A 249 -15.81 -6.04 12.20
N GLU A 250 -16.19 -7.09 12.92
CA GLU A 250 -17.59 -7.32 13.28
C GLU A 250 -18.16 -6.22 14.19
N LEU A 251 -17.32 -5.68 15.09
CA LEU A 251 -17.72 -4.58 15.97
C LEU A 251 -17.69 -3.23 15.24
N THR A 252 -16.76 -3.04 14.31
CA THR A 252 -16.48 -1.70 13.77
C THR A 252 -17.01 -1.44 12.38
N LYS A 253 -17.10 -2.49 11.57
CA LYS A 253 -17.32 -2.49 10.11
C LYS A 253 -16.28 -1.69 9.31
N ILE A 254 -15.14 -1.35 9.93
CA ILE A 254 -13.98 -0.77 9.26
C ILE A 254 -13.34 -1.84 8.40
N ASP A 255 -13.01 -1.53 7.13
CA ASP A 255 -12.47 -2.51 6.20
C ASP A 255 -11.23 -3.24 6.74
N ARG A 256 -11.17 -4.56 6.48
CA ARG A 256 -10.10 -5.44 6.96
C ARG A 256 -8.72 -4.98 6.52
N TRP A 257 -8.60 -4.33 5.36
CA TRP A 257 -7.34 -3.78 4.87
C TRP A 257 -6.77 -2.73 5.85
N PHE A 258 -7.61 -1.82 6.34
CA PHE A 258 -7.18 -0.85 7.35
C PHE A 258 -6.82 -1.54 8.66
N LEU A 259 -7.66 -2.46 9.13
CA LEU A 259 -7.45 -3.21 10.37
C LEU A 259 -6.15 -4.03 10.35
N GLN A 260 -5.80 -4.66 9.23
CA GLN A 260 -4.54 -5.35 9.02
C GLN A 260 -3.34 -4.39 9.15
N ASN A 261 -3.43 -3.20 8.55
CA ASN A 261 -2.39 -2.18 8.68
C ASN A 261 -2.23 -1.69 10.12
N LEU A 262 -3.33 -1.48 10.86
CA LEU A 262 -3.30 -1.13 12.28
C LEU A 262 -2.66 -2.25 13.11
N ALA A 263 -3.05 -3.51 12.88
CA ALA A 263 -2.48 -4.67 13.57
C ALA A 263 -0.97 -4.76 13.36
N GLN A 264 -0.46 -4.50 12.15
CA GLN A 264 0.97 -4.45 11.86
C GLN A 264 1.70 -3.32 12.61
N ILE A 265 1.06 -2.16 12.80
CA ILE A 265 1.61 -1.09 13.64
C ILE A 265 1.69 -1.55 15.09
N VAL A 266 0.64 -2.17 15.63
CA VAL A 266 0.62 -2.69 17.02
C VAL A 266 1.65 -3.78 17.25
N GLU A 267 1.79 -4.71 16.31
CA GLU A 267 2.82 -5.76 16.34
C GLU A 267 4.22 -5.13 16.37
N LYS A 268 4.47 -4.13 15.52
CA LYS A 268 5.75 -3.44 15.49
C LYS A 268 6.03 -2.69 16.79
N ALA A 269 5.02 -2.05 17.39
CA ALA A 269 5.16 -1.37 18.68
C ALA A 269 5.58 -2.36 19.78
N ARG A 270 4.92 -3.51 19.88
CA ARG A 270 5.28 -4.58 20.84
C ARG A 270 6.69 -5.12 20.62
N PHE A 271 7.10 -5.29 19.36
CA PHE A 271 8.46 -5.72 19.04
C PHE A 271 9.50 -4.71 19.56
N LEU A 272 9.20 -3.40 19.45
CA LEU A 272 10.07 -2.34 19.93
C LEU A 272 10.14 -2.28 21.46
N GLU A 273 9.04 -2.56 22.18
CA GLU A 273 8.99 -2.61 23.65
C GLU A 273 9.74 -3.81 24.25
N ASN A 274 9.69 -4.95 23.58
CA ASN A 274 10.34 -6.18 24.06
C ASN A 274 11.83 -6.29 23.68
N ALA A 275 12.38 -5.32 22.96
CA ALA A 275 13.80 -5.27 22.64
C ALA A 275 14.63 -4.99 23.92
N PRO A 276 15.67 -5.77 24.25
CA PRO A 276 16.43 -5.57 25.48
C PRO A 276 17.11 -4.19 25.51
N PRO A 277 17.05 -3.45 26.64
CA PRO A 277 17.58 -2.10 26.73
C PRO A 277 19.10 -2.07 26.52
N SER A 278 19.58 -1.22 25.61
CA SER A 278 21.01 -1.05 25.38
C SER A 278 21.69 -0.43 26.61
N ARG A 279 22.74 -1.06 27.14
CA ARG A 279 23.65 -0.38 28.09
C ARG A 279 24.29 0.81 27.37
N ALA A 280 24.07 2.01 27.88
CA ALA A 280 24.77 3.21 27.42
C ALA A 280 26.29 3.03 27.53
N PRO A 281 27.10 3.68 26.66
CA PRO A 281 28.55 3.69 26.80
C PRO A 281 28.91 4.24 28.19
N ARG A 282 29.78 3.54 28.92
CA ARG A 282 30.30 4.02 30.20
C ARG A 282 31.04 5.33 29.99
N ASP A 283 30.60 6.33 30.73
CA ASP A 283 31.28 7.61 30.94
C ASP A 283 32.70 7.34 31.48
N VAL A 284 33.73 7.62 30.68
CA VAL A 284 35.13 7.57 31.12
C VAL A 284 35.53 8.99 31.49
N SER A 285 35.09 9.42 32.68
CA SER A 285 35.63 10.61 33.33
C SER A 285 36.19 10.25 34.70
N SER A 286 37.47 9.85 34.75
CA SER A 286 38.37 10.17 35.89
C SER A 286 39.78 9.62 35.68
N ALA A 287 40.69 10.46 35.19
CA ALA A 287 42.00 10.65 35.82
C ALA A 287 42.75 11.80 35.13
N ARG A 288 43.19 12.72 35.98
CA ARG A 288 43.92 13.95 35.69
C ARG A 288 45.40 13.71 35.31
N LYS A 289 45.90 14.68 34.53
CA LYS A 289 47.23 15.35 34.58
C LYS A 289 48.41 14.80 33.76
N SER A 290 49.10 15.80 33.18
CA SER A 290 50.41 15.81 32.49
C SER A 290 50.40 15.10 31.14
N GLY A 291 50.90 15.63 30.04
CA GLY A 291 51.80 16.75 29.75
C GLY A 291 52.52 16.36 28.44
N PHE A 292 52.98 17.34 27.68
CA PHE A 292 53.86 17.21 26.49
C PHE A 292 53.23 16.87 25.13
N GLN A 293 53.45 17.79 24.17
CA GLN A 293 53.55 17.60 22.70
C GLN A 293 55.07 17.58 22.34
N PRO A 294 55.52 17.40 21.08
CA PRO A 294 55.01 16.73 19.88
C PRO A 294 56.07 15.73 19.32
N ASP A 295 55.81 15.06 18.18
CA ASP A 295 56.76 14.92 17.03
C ASP A 295 56.44 13.77 16.05
N SER A 296 56.34 14.19 14.78
CA SER A 296 56.99 13.71 13.54
C SER A 296 56.85 12.27 13.00
N ALA A 297 56.57 12.22 11.68
CA ALA A 297 57.25 11.46 10.61
C ALA A 297 57.21 9.91 10.64
N ASP A 298 57.12 9.12 9.57
CA ASP A 298 57.25 9.19 8.09
C ASP A 298 56.23 8.16 7.52
N GLU A 299 55.58 8.30 6.34
CA GLU A 299 56.08 8.37 4.97
C GLU A 299 56.74 7.08 4.41
N HIS A 300 56.35 6.74 3.17
CA HIS A 300 56.78 5.63 2.28
C HIS A 300 56.10 4.25 2.49
N LEU A 301 55.47 3.64 1.49
CA LEU A 301 56.05 3.41 0.16
C LEU A 301 54.97 3.16 -0.92
N ALA A 302 54.95 4.00 -1.95
CA ALA A 302 54.23 3.76 -3.19
C ALA A 302 55.23 3.47 -4.33
N ARG A 303 54.84 2.51 -5.20
CA ARG A 303 55.23 2.30 -6.61
C ARG A 303 56.55 1.56 -6.92
N ARG A 304 56.42 0.50 -7.73
CA ARG A 304 56.88 0.32 -9.14
C ARG A 304 56.75 -1.19 -9.49
N VAL A 305 56.51 -1.70 -10.70
CA VAL A 305 56.23 -1.24 -12.09
C VAL A 305 55.74 -2.48 -12.89
N ALA A 306 54.99 -2.24 -13.96
CA ALA A 306 54.38 -3.15 -14.93
C ALA A 306 55.30 -4.13 -15.70
N ASN A 307 54.78 -5.33 -16.07
CA ASN A 307 54.44 -5.72 -17.47
C ASN A 307 54.19 -7.24 -17.68
N GLN A 308 52.99 -7.55 -18.25
CA GLN A 308 52.61 -8.65 -19.19
C GLN A 308 52.55 -10.14 -18.73
N PRO A 309 51.81 -11.04 -19.45
CA PRO A 309 50.53 -10.96 -20.20
C PRO A 309 49.56 -12.15 -19.80
N PRO A 310 48.41 -12.41 -20.48
CA PRO A 310 47.25 -13.07 -19.88
C PRO A 310 47.34 -14.62 -19.93
N ILE A 311 46.96 -15.27 -18.83
CA ILE A 311 46.66 -16.70 -18.81
C ILE A 311 45.15 -16.87 -18.71
N ARG A 312 44.57 -17.38 -19.78
CA ARG A 312 43.22 -17.93 -19.80
C ARG A 312 43.31 -19.36 -19.26
N THR A 313 42.72 -19.61 -18.10
CA THR A 313 42.39 -20.97 -17.65
C THR A 313 40.96 -20.98 -17.18
N GLN A 314 40.17 -21.83 -17.84
CA GLN A 314 38.86 -22.28 -17.41
C GLN A 314 38.95 -22.76 -15.95
N THR A 315 38.00 -22.32 -15.14
CA THR A 315 37.65 -23.01 -13.89
C THR A 315 36.14 -23.09 -13.81
N ASN A 316 35.66 -24.33 -13.78
CA ASN A 316 34.33 -24.76 -13.39
C ASN A 316 33.77 -23.88 -12.25
N SER A 317 32.75 -23.06 -12.55
CA SER A 317 31.84 -22.59 -11.51
C SER A 317 30.76 -23.65 -11.34
N THR A 318 30.74 -24.27 -10.16
CA THR A 318 29.45 -24.68 -9.58
C THR A 318 28.60 -23.43 -9.49
N ASP A 319 27.73 -23.23 -10.49
CA ASP A 319 26.83 -22.08 -10.54
C ASP A 319 25.95 -22.11 -9.29
N ILE A 320 26.13 -21.10 -8.43
CA ILE A 320 25.22 -20.85 -7.32
C ILE A 320 23.88 -20.50 -7.98
N VAL A 321 22.92 -21.42 -7.89
CA VAL A 321 21.58 -21.20 -8.42
C VAL A 321 20.96 -20.05 -7.64
N ASP A 322 20.62 -18.95 -8.32
CA ASP A 322 19.99 -17.77 -7.72
C ASP A 322 18.56 -18.10 -7.29
N LEU A 323 18.43 -18.54 -6.02
CA LEU A 323 17.17 -18.81 -5.34
C LEU A 323 16.41 -17.54 -4.92
N GLY A 324 16.97 -16.35 -5.14
CA GLY A 324 16.32 -15.10 -4.79
C GLY A 324 15.05 -14.88 -5.61
N PHE A 325 13.95 -14.57 -4.93
CA PHE A 325 12.77 -14.03 -5.58
C PHE A 325 13.12 -12.72 -6.30
N ARG A 326 12.64 -12.55 -7.53
CA ARG A 326 12.70 -11.29 -8.28
C ARG A 326 11.30 -10.93 -8.76
N GLY A 327 10.78 -9.82 -8.26
CA GLY A 327 9.51 -9.26 -8.70
C GLY A 327 9.64 -8.41 -9.96
N LEU A 328 8.59 -7.66 -10.27
CA LEU A 328 8.59 -6.66 -11.32
C LEU A 328 9.54 -5.52 -10.94
N ASP A 329 10.51 -5.22 -11.80
CA ASP A 329 11.36 -4.04 -11.67
C ASP A 329 10.85 -2.94 -12.63
N PRO A 330 10.26 -1.84 -12.13
CA PRO A 330 9.73 -0.76 -12.97
C PRO A 330 10.80 -0.01 -13.77
N GLN A 331 12.08 -0.12 -13.39
CA GLN A 331 13.20 0.61 -14.02
C GLN A 331 13.84 -0.17 -15.18
N GLN A 332 13.50 -1.45 -15.34
CA GLN A 332 14.02 -2.30 -16.40
C GLN A 332 13.02 -2.46 -17.54
N ALA A 333 13.52 -2.49 -18.78
CA ALA A 333 12.67 -2.60 -19.97
C ALA A 333 11.86 -3.91 -19.99
N ILE A 334 10.55 -3.79 -20.24
CA ILE A 334 9.65 -4.92 -20.47
C ILE A 334 9.66 -5.27 -21.96
N VAL A 335 9.96 -6.53 -22.28
CA VAL A 335 9.92 -7.03 -23.66
C VAL A 335 8.56 -7.65 -23.92
N GLN A 336 7.79 -7.05 -24.83
CA GLN A 336 6.51 -7.61 -25.28
C GLN A 336 6.72 -8.56 -26.46
N LYS A 337 6.45 -9.85 -26.28
CA LYS A 337 6.47 -10.83 -27.38
C LYS A 337 5.05 -11.32 -27.67
N ARG A 338 4.47 -10.86 -28.80
CA ARG A 338 3.18 -11.23 -29.46
C ARG A 338 2.07 -10.16 -29.42
N GLY A 339 1.09 -10.34 -30.33
CA GLY A 339 0.04 -9.36 -30.67
C GLY A 339 -1.43 -9.74 -30.40
N HIS A 340 -1.78 -10.91 -29.84
CA HIS A 340 -3.20 -11.23 -29.49
C HIS A 340 -3.44 -11.18 -27.97
N LEU A 341 -2.56 -11.78 -27.17
CA LEU A 341 -2.38 -11.51 -25.73
C LEU A 341 -0.88 -11.20 -25.50
N PRO A 342 -0.52 -10.03 -24.97
CA PRO A 342 0.87 -9.64 -24.86
C PRO A 342 1.54 -10.36 -23.68
N HIS A 343 2.53 -11.21 -23.95
CA HIS A 343 3.42 -11.75 -22.92
C HIS A 343 4.47 -10.71 -22.56
N TRP A 344 4.47 -10.27 -21.31
CA TRP A 344 5.42 -9.29 -20.80
C TRP A 344 6.58 -10.02 -20.16
N GLU A 345 7.76 -9.93 -20.77
CA GLU A 345 8.97 -10.59 -20.28
C GLU A 345 9.95 -9.57 -19.69
N GLN A 346 10.43 -9.86 -18.48
CA GLN A 346 11.56 -9.22 -17.82
C GLN A 346 12.58 -10.29 -17.39
N SER A 347 13.86 -9.99 -17.61
CA SER A 347 14.95 -10.95 -17.39
C SER A 347 15.07 -11.37 -15.94
N GLY A 348 14.96 -12.67 -15.67
CA GLY A 348 15.10 -13.25 -14.33
C GLY A 348 13.92 -12.98 -13.38
N ALA A 349 12.82 -12.38 -13.87
CA ALA A 349 11.62 -12.14 -13.08
C ALA A 349 10.88 -13.45 -12.73
N THR A 350 10.02 -13.38 -11.72
CA THR A 350 9.16 -14.49 -11.29
C THR A 350 7.80 -14.35 -11.94
N TYR A 351 7.25 -15.46 -12.43
CA TYR A 351 5.98 -15.49 -13.16
C TYR A 351 4.99 -16.42 -12.49
N PHE A 352 3.74 -15.97 -12.46
CA PHE A 352 2.58 -16.84 -12.23
C PHE A 352 1.94 -17.13 -13.58
N VAL A 353 1.78 -18.40 -13.92
CA VAL A 353 1.24 -18.83 -15.22
C VAL A 353 0.09 -19.80 -15.04
N THR A 354 -0.95 -19.63 -15.85
CA THR A 354 -2.06 -20.55 -16.02
C THR A 354 -2.14 -21.01 -17.48
N PHE A 355 -2.16 -22.32 -17.72
CA PHE A 355 -2.44 -22.90 -19.04
C PHE A 355 -3.49 -24.00 -18.93
N ARG A 356 -4.34 -24.12 -19.96
CA ARG A 356 -5.61 -24.86 -19.91
C ARG A 356 -5.72 -25.90 -21.01
N LEU A 357 -6.52 -26.94 -20.79
CA LEU A 357 -6.84 -27.91 -21.83
C LEU A 357 -7.59 -27.23 -22.99
N ALA A 358 -7.44 -27.75 -24.21
CA ALA A 358 -7.99 -27.16 -25.43
C ALA A 358 -9.52 -27.01 -25.41
N ASP A 359 -10.18 -27.85 -24.63
CA ASP A 359 -11.62 -28.01 -24.46
C ASP A 359 -12.04 -27.84 -22.99
N SER A 360 -11.28 -27.07 -22.20
CA SER A 360 -11.67 -26.66 -20.83
C SER A 360 -12.96 -25.80 -20.80
N LEU A 361 -13.45 -25.39 -21.97
CA LEU A 361 -14.77 -24.82 -22.19
C LEU A 361 -15.43 -25.60 -23.36
N PRO A 362 -16.50 -26.38 -23.12
CA PRO A 362 -17.16 -27.16 -24.17
C PRO A 362 -17.65 -26.25 -25.31
N ALA A 363 -17.51 -26.68 -26.57
CA ALA A 363 -17.95 -25.89 -27.73
C ALA A 363 -19.47 -25.66 -27.76
N ASP A 364 -20.23 -26.61 -27.22
CA ASP A 364 -21.69 -26.59 -27.01
C ASP A 364 -22.14 -25.64 -25.90
N VAL A 365 -21.22 -25.16 -25.05
CA VAL A 365 -21.46 -24.08 -24.08
C VAL A 365 -20.94 -22.75 -24.63
N LEU A 366 -19.74 -22.77 -25.21
CA LEU A 366 -19.06 -21.58 -25.71
C LEU A 366 -19.78 -20.98 -26.92
N THR A 367 -20.39 -21.79 -27.78
CA THR A 367 -21.09 -21.32 -28.99
C THR A 367 -22.40 -20.62 -28.62
N PRO A 368 -23.32 -21.22 -27.83
CA PRO A 368 -24.49 -20.49 -27.35
C PRO A 368 -24.15 -19.24 -26.54
N TRP A 369 -23.10 -19.29 -25.70
CA TRP A 369 -22.65 -18.12 -24.95
C TRP A 369 -22.10 -17.01 -25.85
N LYS A 370 -21.32 -17.35 -26.90
CA LYS A 370 -20.83 -16.38 -27.90
C LYS A 370 -21.98 -15.80 -28.71
N ASP A 371 -22.95 -16.62 -29.08
CA ASP A 371 -24.13 -16.22 -29.84
C ASP A 371 -25.05 -15.34 -29.00
N GLU A 372 -25.28 -15.70 -27.73
CA GLU A 372 -26.03 -14.91 -26.76
C GLU A 372 -25.34 -13.58 -26.48
N ARG A 373 -24.03 -13.58 -26.28
CA ARG A 373 -23.22 -12.36 -26.12
C ARG A 373 -23.30 -11.49 -27.37
N ALA A 374 -23.13 -12.07 -28.57
CA ALA A 374 -23.21 -11.32 -29.82
C ALA A 374 -24.62 -10.74 -30.07
N ALA A 375 -25.67 -11.49 -29.75
CA ALA A 375 -27.06 -11.03 -29.81
C ALA A 375 -27.33 -9.92 -28.80
N TRP A 376 -26.81 -10.08 -27.58
CA TRP A 376 -26.94 -9.10 -26.50
C TRP A 376 -26.21 -7.79 -26.84
N LEU A 377 -24.98 -7.86 -27.37
CA LEU A 377 -24.21 -6.70 -27.86
C LEU A 377 -24.90 -5.99 -29.03
N LYS A 378 -25.67 -6.73 -29.84
CA LYS A 378 -26.45 -6.15 -30.94
C LYS A 378 -27.72 -5.44 -30.45
N LEU A 379 -28.33 -5.94 -29.38
CA LEU A 379 -29.49 -5.34 -28.73
C LEU A 379 -29.12 -4.15 -27.83
N HIS A 380 -27.88 -4.11 -27.34
CA HIS A 380 -27.33 -3.06 -26.51
C HIS A 380 -26.06 -2.51 -27.17
N PRO A 381 -26.19 -1.63 -28.19
CA PRO A 381 -25.03 -0.98 -28.77
C PRO A 381 -24.42 0.02 -27.78
N GLN A 382 -23.10 0.17 -27.80
CA GLN A 382 -22.39 1.13 -26.97
C GLN A 382 -22.69 2.59 -27.41
N PRO A 383 -22.58 3.58 -26.50
CA PRO A 383 -22.17 3.45 -25.10
C PRO A 383 -23.26 2.90 -24.17
N TRP A 384 -22.86 2.19 -23.11
CA TRP A 384 -23.77 1.58 -22.14
C TRP A 384 -23.95 2.44 -20.90
N ASP A 385 -25.14 2.42 -20.32
CA ASP A 385 -25.34 2.88 -18.95
C ASP A 385 -24.83 1.83 -17.93
N TRP A 386 -24.69 2.23 -16.66
CA TRP A 386 -24.13 1.37 -15.62
C TRP A 386 -24.95 0.10 -15.36
N LYS A 387 -26.28 0.13 -15.59
CA LYS A 387 -27.15 -1.04 -15.41
C LYS A 387 -26.88 -2.08 -16.50
N THR A 388 -26.77 -1.60 -17.73
CA THR A 388 -26.47 -2.39 -18.93
C THR A 388 -25.05 -2.95 -18.83
N ALA A 389 -24.07 -2.14 -18.40
CA ALA A 389 -22.70 -2.59 -18.17
C ALA A 389 -22.60 -3.64 -17.04
N ARG A 390 -23.27 -3.42 -15.91
CA ARG A 390 -23.33 -4.40 -14.80
C ARG A 390 -24.03 -5.69 -15.20
N GLU A 391 -25.12 -5.59 -15.97
CA GLU A 391 -25.81 -6.78 -16.49
C GLU A 391 -24.92 -7.57 -17.44
N TYR A 392 -24.15 -6.88 -18.30
CA TYR A 392 -23.16 -7.51 -19.17
C TYR A 392 -22.07 -8.22 -18.36
N MET A 393 -21.49 -7.56 -17.35
CA MET A 393 -20.45 -8.15 -16.51
C MET A 393 -20.96 -9.37 -15.75
N ARG A 394 -22.13 -9.27 -15.12
CA ARG A 394 -22.75 -10.39 -14.40
C ARG A 394 -23.01 -11.57 -15.33
N LYS A 395 -23.62 -11.34 -16.50
CA LYS A 395 -24.02 -12.40 -17.44
C LYS A 395 -22.85 -13.01 -18.21
N PHE A 396 -21.87 -12.21 -18.60
CA PHE A 396 -20.86 -12.66 -19.56
C PHE A 396 -19.44 -12.73 -18.97
N GLU A 397 -19.13 -12.08 -17.85
CA GLU A 397 -17.80 -12.16 -17.24
C GLU A 397 -17.77 -13.02 -15.97
N GLU A 398 -18.64 -12.75 -15.01
CA GLU A 398 -18.66 -13.46 -13.71
C GLU A 398 -19.13 -14.91 -13.83
N GLU A 399 -20.19 -15.14 -14.63
CA GLU A 399 -20.64 -16.50 -14.93
C GLU A 399 -19.51 -17.29 -15.62
N ARG A 400 -18.73 -16.70 -16.54
CA ARG A 400 -17.63 -17.42 -17.20
C ARG A 400 -16.59 -17.97 -16.21
N GLU A 401 -16.21 -17.18 -15.19
CA GLU A 401 -15.25 -17.63 -14.17
C GLU A 401 -15.85 -18.74 -13.29
N HIS A 402 -17.15 -18.67 -12.97
CA HIS A 402 -17.84 -19.72 -12.24
C HIS A 402 -17.89 -21.04 -13.02
N TRP A 403 -18.06 -20.99 -14.34
CA TRP A 403 -18.04 -22.19 -15.20
C TRP A 403 -16.66 -22.84 -15.28
N LEU A 404 -15.58 -22.04 -15.20
CA LEU A 404 -14.22 -22.55 -15.18
C LEU A 404 -13.91 -23.30 -13.87
N ASP A 405 -14.40 -22.77 -12.75
CA ASP A 405 -14.23 -23.36 -11.41
C ASP A 405 -15.08 -24.64 -11.20
N GLN A 406 -16.19 -24.82 -11.94
CA GLN A 406 -17.06 -26.00 -11.87
C GLN A 406 -16.53 -27.24 -12.61
N GLY A 407 -15.40 -27.15 -13.31
CA GLY A 407 -14.81 -28.30 -14.01
C GLY A 407 -15.58 -28.71 -15.28
N HIS A 408 -16.23 -27.77 -15.96
CA HIS A 408 -16.81 -28.02 -17.29
C HIS A 408 -15.70 -28.26 -18.34
N GLY A 409 -16.04 -28.94 -19.43
CA GLY A 409 -15.07 -29.30 -20.47
C GLY A 409 -14.38 -30.64 -20.24
N SER A 410 -13.31 -30.90 -20.99
CA SER A 410 -12.47 -32.06 -20.72
C SER A 410 -11.78 -31.90 -19.39
N CYS A 411 -11.98 -32.88 -18.52
CA CYS A 411 -11.26 -33.03 -17.27
C CYS A 411 -10.18 -34.10 -17.42
N LEU A 412 -9.44 -34.10 -18.54
CA LEU A 412 -8.42 -35.12 -18.81
C LEU A 412 -7.42 -35.27 -17.66
N LEU A 413 -7.10 -34.18 -16.96
CA LEU A 413 -6.15 -34.18 -15.85
C LEU A 413 -6.78 -34.63 -14.53
N ARG A 414 -8.09 -34.94 -14.49
CA ARG A 414 -8.70 -35.65 -13.36
C ARG A 414 -8.21 -37.09 -13.28
N GLU A 415 -7.75 -37.66 -14.39
CA GLU A 415 -7.12 -38.98 -14.37
C GLU A 415 -5.72 -38.88 -13.71
N PRO A 416 -5.46 -39.61 -12.60
CA PRO A 416 -4.20 -39.49 -11.87
C PRO A 416 -2.95 -39.70 -12.74
N GLN A 417 -3.03 -40.61 -13.72
CA GLN A 417 -1.95 -40.88 -14.65
C GLN A 417 -1.69 -39.69 -15.61
N ALA A 418 -2.73 -38.95 -16.01
CA ALA A 418 -2.58 -37.76 -16.84
C ALA A 418 -1.99 -36.59 -16.03
N ALA A 419 -2.48 -36.38 -14.81
CA ALA A 419 -1.95 -35.35 -13.91
C ALA A 419 -0.47 -35.59 -13.57
N ALA A 420 -0.09 -36.86 -13.31
CA ALA A 420 1.28 -37.25 -13.03
C ALA A 420 2.23 -36.91 -14.20
N ILE A 421 1.82 -37.14 -15.45
CA ILE A 421 2.63 -36.78 -16.64
C ILE A 421 2.92 -35.28 -16.69
N VAL A 422 1.94 -34.45 -16.32
CA VAL A 422 2.11 -32.99 -16.29
C VAL A 422 3.02 -32.58 -15.14
N ALA A 423 2.80 -33.10 -13.93
CA ALA A 423 3.64 -32.83 -12.76
C ALA A 423 5.11 -33.24 -13.00
N GLU A 424 5.36 -34.45 -13.50
CA GLU A 424 6.70 -34.93 -13.86
C GLU A 424 7.37 -34.05 -14.92
N SER A 425 6.59 -33.53 -15.88
CA SER A 425 7.10 -32.61 -16.89
C SER A 425 7.49 -31.24 -16.32
N LEU A 426 6.77 -30.74 -15.31
CA LEU A 426 7.13 -29.50 -14.62
C LEU A 426 8.44 -29.69 -13.84
N ASP A 427 8.61 -30.85 -13.20
CA ASP A 427 9.79 -31.15 -12.37
C ASP A 427 11.06 -31.46 -13.17
N HIS A 428 10.92 -31.90 -14.42
CA HIS A 428 12.03 -32.44 -15.22
C HIS A 428 13.26 -31.53 -15.33
N PHE A 429 13.07 -30.23 -15.55
CA PHE A 429 14.16 -29.24 -15.65
C PHE A 429 14.24 -28.29 -14.45
N HIS A 430 13.64 -28.65 -13.32
CA HIS A 430 13.77 -27.88 -12.08
C HIS A 430 15.25 -27.72 -11.68
N GLN A 431 15.64 -26.49 -11.30
CA GLN A 431 17.03 -26.08 -11.00
C GLN A 431 18.00 -26.11 -12.20
N GLN A 432 17.53 -26.41 -13.41
CA GLN A 432 18.33 -26.38 -14.63
C GLN A 432 17.88 -25.27 -15.57
N ARG A 433 16.60 -25.25 -15.95
CA ARG A 433 16.03 -24.24 -16.85
C ARG A 433 15.14 -23.22 -16.13
N TYR A 434 14.61 -23.60 -14.97
CA TYR A 434 13.73 -22.78 -14.16
C TYR A 434 13.68 -23.29 -12.71
N LEU A 435 13.30 -22.42 -11.78
CA LEU A 435 12.97 -22.74 -10.40
C LEU A 435 11.47 -22.76 -10.22
N ILE A 436 10.93 -23.93 -9.87
CA ILE A 436 9.50 -24.11 -9.54
C ILE A 436 9.31 -23.85 -8.06
N ASP A 437 8.51 -22.84 -7.73
CA ASP A 437 8.16 -22.51 -6.35
C ASP A 437 6.97 -23.33 -5.86
N SER A 438 5.88 -23.30 -6.63
CA SER A 438 4.66 -24.05 -6.35
C SER A 438 3.86 -24.25 -7.63
N TYR A 439 3.08 -25.32 -7.70
CA TYR A 439 2.10 -25.53 -8.77
C TYR A 439 0.93 -26.36 -8.29
N VAL A 440 -0.19 -26.24 -9.00
CA VAL A 440 -1.32 -27.17 -8.90
C VAL A 440 -1.77 -27.59 -10.30
N VAL A 441 -1.87 -28.89 -10.52
CA VAL A 441 -2.50 -29.51 -11.68
C VAL A 441 -3.95 -29.78 -11.31
N MET A 442 -4.85 -28.96 -11.85
CA MET A 442 -6.30 -29.07 -11.70
C MET A 442 -6.89 -29.95 -12.81
N PRO A 443 -8.12 -30.49 -12.68
CA PRO A 443 -8.74 -31.37 -13.67
C PRO A 443 -8.72 -30.90 -15.14
N ASN A 444 -8.80 -29.59 -15.37
CA ASN A 444 -8.88 -28.99 -16.71
C ASN A 444 -7.83 -27.88 -16.99
N HIS A 445 -6.97 -27.56 -16.03
CA HIS A 445 -5.93 -26.52 -16.17
C HIS A 445 -4.78 -26.69 -15.16
N VAL A 446 -3.73 -25.89 -15.31
CA VAL A 446 -2.55 -25.91 -14.43
C VAL A 446 -2.19 -24.48 -14.03
N HIS A 447 -1.92 -24.26 -12.75
CA HIS A 447 -1.30 -23.04 -12.22
C HIS A 447 0.14 -23.34 -11.81
N VAL A 448 1.09 -22.51 -12.21
CA VAL A 448 2.51 -22.68 -11.90
C VAL A 448 3.13 -21.33 -11.51
N LEU A 449 3.85 -21.31 -10.40
CA LEU A 449 4.65 -20.18 -9.92
C LEU A 449 6.13 -20.54 -10.07
N PHE A 450 6.86 -19.81 -10.92
CA PHE A 450 8.25 -20.15 -11.22
C PHE A 450 9.10 -18.97 -11.69
N LYS A 451 10.43 -19.15 -11.62
CA LYS A 451 11.43 -18.21 -12.11
C LYS A 451 12.30 -18.88 -13.19
N PRO A 452 12.35 -18.37 -14.44
CA PRO A 452 13.30 -18.84 -15.45
C PRO A 452 14.76 -18.68 -15.00
N LEU A 453 15.63 -19.62 -15.40
CA LEU A 453 17.08 -19.56 -15.17
C LEU A 453 17.83 -19.41 -16.49
N GLY A 454 18.93 -18.65 -16.48
CA GLY A 454 19.78 -18.46 -17.66
C GLY A 454 19.09 -17.70 -18.80
N GLU A 455 19.39 -18.08 -20.05
CA GLU A 455 18.83 -17.45 -21.27
C GLU A 455 17.51 -18.06 -21.75
N HIS A 456 16.84 -18.88 -20.91
CA HIS A 456 15.58 -19.52 -21.28
C HIS A 456 14.40 -18.55 -21.18
N SER A 457 13.74 -18.29 -22.32
CA SER A 457 12.54 -17.43 -22.34
C SER A 457 11.32 -18.11 -21.76
N LEU A 458 10.37 -17.31 -21.25
CA LEU A 458 9.08 -17.80 -20.74
C LEU A 458 8.33 -18.59 -21.82
N VAL A 459 8.30 -18.05 -23.04
CA VAL A 459 7.63 -18.69 -24.18
C VAL A 459 8.22 -20.07 -24.49
N ASP A 460 9.55 -20.22 -24.47
CA ASP A 460 10.21 -21.50 -24.77
C ASP A 460 9.93 -22.56 -23.70
N ILE A 461 9.90 -22.15 -22.43
CA ILE A 461 9.59 -23.03 -21.30
C ILE A 461 8.14 -23.52 -21.40
N LEU A 462 7.18 -22.62 -21.61
CA LEU A 462 5.76 -22.97 -21.76
C LEU A 462 5.53 -23.86 -22.99
N HIS A 463 6.18 -23.55 -24.11
CA HIS A 463 6.12 -24.39 -25.30
C HIS A 463 6.68 -25.79 -25.04
N SER A 464 7.79 -25.90 -24.30
CA SER A 464 8.39 -27.17 -23.92
C SER A 464 7.43 -28.02 -23.07
N TRP A 465 6.83 -27.45 -22.01
CA TRP A 465 5.88 -28.16 -21.16
C TRP A 465 4.65 -28.63 -21.95
N LYS A 466 4.00 -27.72 -22.69
CA LYS A 466 2.76 -28.02 -23.42
C LYS A 466 2.99 -29.04 -24.53
N SER A 467 4.07 -28.90 -25.30
CA SER A 467 4.35 -29.81 -26.42
C SER A 467 4.74 -31.20 -25.94
N PHE A 468 5.57 -31.32 -24.90
CA PHE A 468 5.96 -32.62 -24.35
C PHE A 468 4.76 -33.35 -23.77
N THR A 469 4.02 -32.70 -22.87
CA THR A 469 2.86 -33.31 -22.20
C THR A 469 1.76 -33.66 -23.20
N ALA A 470 1.47 -32.82 -24.21
CA ALA A 470 0.49 -33.13 -25.24
C ALA A 470 0.85 -34.42 -26.01
N ASN A 471 2.11 -34.56 -26.43
CA ASN A 471 2.58 -35.74 -27.16
C ASN A 471 2.52 -37.02 -26.32
N VAL A 472 2.90 -36.94 -25.04
CA VAL A 472 2.88 -38.09 -24.14
C VAL A 472 1.44 -38.48 -23.78
N LEU A 473 0.58 -37.51 -23.48
CA LEU A 473 -0.83 -37.73 -23.16
C LEU A 473 -1.59 -38.33 -24.35
N ASN A 474 -1.42 -37.79 -25.55
CA ASN A 474 -2.05 -38.34 -26.75
C ASN A 474 -1.64 -39.81 -26.99
N ARG A 475 -0.35 -40.12 -26.82
CA ARG A 475 0.14 -41.49 -26.98
C ARG A 475 -0.36 -42.45 -25.90
N LYS A 476 -0.25 -42.07 -24.62
CA LYS A 476 -0.61 -42.96 -23.49
C LYS A 476 -2.11 -43.13 -23.32
N MET A 477 -2.89 -42.10 -23.65
CA MET A 477 -4.36 -42.12 -23.52
C MET A 477 -5.06 -42.46 -24.84
N ASN A 478 -4.31 -42.83 -25.88
CA ASN A 478 -4.83 -43.16 -27.22
C ASN A 478 -5.78 -42.08 -27.78
N ARG A 479 -5.36 -40.80 -27.65
CA ARG A 479 -6.10 -39.62 -28.11
C ARG A 479 -5.44 -39.01 -29.34
N GLU A 480 -6.25 -38.38 -30.18
CA GLU A 480 -5.80 -37.56 -31.31
C GLU A 480 -6.33 -36.12 -31.14
N GLY A 481 -5.58 -35.12 -31.61
CA GLY A 481 -5.95 -33.71 -31.53
C GLY A 481 -5.17 -32.89 -30.49
N ALA A 482 -5.60 -31.64 -30.28
CA ALA A 482 -4.95 -30.71 -29.37
C ALA A 482 -5.31 -31.03 -27.91
N VAL A 483 -4.29 -31.15 -27.05
CA VAL A 483 -4.47 -31.33 -25.60
C VAL A 483 -4.61 -29.98 -24.90
N TRP A 484 -3.78 -29.01 -25.28
CA TRP A 484 -3.74 -27.69 -24.65
C TRP A 484 -4.34 -26.63 -25.55
N MET A 485 -4.97 -25.63 -24.93
CA MET A 485 -5.34 -24.39 -25.58
C MET A 485 -4.07 -23.72 -26.13
N HIS A 486 -4.17 -23.04 -27.28
CA HIS A 486 -3.00 -22.38 -27.86
C HIS A 486 -2.41 -21.32 -26.91
N GLU A 487 -3.28 -20.51 -26.30
CA GLU A 487 -2.92 -19.43 -25.39
C GLU A 487 -2.57 -19.94 -23.98
N SER A 488 -1.80 -19.14 -23.26
CA SER A 488 -1.49 -19.26 -21.84
C SER A 488 -1.64 -17.87 -21.21
N PHE A 489 -1.96 -17.82 -19.92
CA PHE A 489 -2.12 -16.57 -19.18
C PHE A 489 -1.00 -16.44 -18.17
N ASP A 490 -0.18 -15.41 -18.27
CA ASP A 490 0.97 -15.17 -17.41
C ASP A 490 0.95 -13.76 -16.85
N THR A 491 1.46 -13.65 -15.63
CA THR A 491 1.57 -12.39 -14.90
C THR A 491 2.95 -12.35 -14.23
N ILE A 492 3.67 -11.23 -14.41
CA ILE A 492 4.89 -10.96 -13.62
C ILE A 492 4.46 -10.74 -12.16
N VAL A 493 5.05 -11.50 -11.23
CA VAL A 493 4.84 -11.31 -9.80
C VAL A 493 5.46 -9.99 -9.39
N ARG A 494 4.69 -9.14 -8.70
CA ARG A 494 5.05 -7.73 -8.52
C ARG A 494 6.06 -7.55 -7.39
N ASP A 495 5.78 -8.18 -6.27
CA ASP A 495 6.55 -8.03 -5.03
C ASP A 495 6.34 -9.26 -4.11
N ALA A 496 6.91 -9.20 -2.91
CA ALA A 496 6.83 -10.27 -1.92
C ALA A 496 5.40 -10.58 -1.44
N GLU A 497 4.51 -9.58 -1.44
CA GLU A 497 3.11 -9.77 -1.06
C GLU A 497 2.35 -10.48 -2.18
N HIS A 498 2.53 -10.04 -3.42
CA HIS A 498 1.97 -10.72 -4.58
C HIS A 498 2.50 -12.17 -4.71
N LEU A 499 3.76 -12.43 -4.35
CA LEU A 499 4.31 -13.79 -4.27
C LEU A 499 3.55 -14.67 -3.27
N ARG A 500 3.27 -14.14 -2.07
CA ARG A 500 2.49 -14.85 -1.03
C ARG A 500 1.06 -15.10 -1.49
N VAL A 501 0.42 -14.11 -2.09
CA VAL A 501 -0.94 -14.24 -2.66
C VAL A 501 -0.98 -15.34 -3.72
N CYS A 502 0.02 -15.42 -4.61
CA CYS A 502 0.11 -16.48 -5.61
C CYS A 502 0.27 -17.88 -4.98
N ARG A 503 1.14 -18.01 -3.96
CA ARG A 503 1.32 -19.28 -3.22
C ARG A 503 0.02 -19.73 -2.54
N ASP A 504 -0.66 -18.81 -1.87
CA ASP A 504 -1.92 -19.09 -1.19
C ASP A 504 -3.03 -19.42 -2.17
N TYR A 505 -3.09 -18.71 -3.30
CA TYR A 505 -4.03 -19.00 -4.38
C TYR A 505 -3.85 -20.43 -4.92
N ILE A 506 -2.61 -20.85 -5.23
CA ILE A 506 -2.29 -22.22 -5.68
C ILE A 506 -2.71 -23.24 -4.62
N ALA A 507 -2.42 -23.00 -3.34
CA ALA A 507 -2.72 -23.92 -2.26
C ALA A 507 -4.23 -24.05 -1.98
N GLN A 508 -5.00 -22.99 -2.15
CA GLN A 508 -6.43 -22.97 -1.86
C GLN A 508 -7.30 -23.40 -3.05
N ASN A 509 -6.74 -23.44 -4.27
CA ASN A 509 -7.49 -23.71 -5.49
C ASN A 509 -8.26 -25.05 -5.47
N PRO A 510 -7.66 -26.19 -5.04
CA PRO A 510 -8.40 -27.46 -4.94
C PRO A 510 -9.58 -27.40 -3.98
N LYS A 511 -9.40 -26.70 -2.84
CA LYS A 511 -10.45 -26.54 -1.82
C LYS A 511 -11.61 -25.70 -2.36
N LYS A 512 -11.31 -24.62 -3.10
CA LYS A 512 -12.30 -23.76 -3.75
C LYS A 512 -13.12 -24.54 -4.79
N ALA A 513 -12.49 -25.44 -5.52
CA ALA A 513 -13.12 -26.30 -6.52
C ALA A 513 -13.78 -27.57 -5.94
N HIS A 514 -13.79 -27.74 -4.61
CA HIS A 514 -14.36 -28.90 -3.91
C HIS A 514 -13.79 -30.26 -4.37
N LEU A 515 -12.51 -30.31 -4.74
CA LEU A 515 -11.86 -31.52 -5.25
C LEU A 515 -11.39 -32.45 -4.13
N THR A 516 -11.41 -33.75 -4.42
CA THR A 516 -10.79 -34.77 -3.56
C THR A 516 -9.29 -34.91 -3.86
N PRO A 517 -8.46 -35.39 -2.90
CA PRO A 517 -7.00 -35.49 -3.09
C PRO A 517 -6.52 -36.27 -4.32
N ASP A 518 -7.33 -37.17 -4.87
CA ASP A 518 -6.99 -37.97 -6.06
C ASP A 518 -7.30 -37.26 -7.39
N GLU A 519 -7.93 -36.08 -7.35
CA GLU A 519 -8.38 -35.34 -8.53
C GLU A 519 -7.46 -34.18 -8.93
N PHE A 520 -6.37 -33.95 -8.19
CA PHE A 520 -5.40 -32.90 -8.45
C PHE A 520 -3.99 -33.31 -8.01
N VAL A 521 -2.97 -32.58 -8.49
CA VAL A 521 -1.59 -32.70 -7.98
C VAL A 521 -1.14 -31.32 -7.53
N LEU A 522 -0.89 -31.15 -6.23
CA LEU A 522 -0.41 -29.91 -5.62
C LEU A 522 1.00 -30.12 -5.11
N GLU A 523 1.91 -29.21 -5.46
CA GLU A 523 3.29 -29.21 -4.98
C GLU A 523 3.67 -27.82 -4.51
N ARG A 524 4.31 -27.76 -3.33
CA ARG A 524 4.77 -26.52 -2.70
C ARG A 524 6.19 -26.71 -2.19
N ARG A 525 7.14 -25.96 -2.75
CA ARG A 525 8.57 -26.07 -2.45
C ARG A 525 9.15 -24.84 -1.76
N ASP A 526 8.47 -23.69 -1.88
CA ASP A 526 8.87 -22.41 -1.29
C ASP A 526 10.37 -22.09 -1.55
N VAL A 527 10.86 -22.41 -2.76
CA VAL A 527 12.29 -22.26 -3.11
C VAL A 527 12.69 -20.83 -3.44
N LEU A 528 11.74 -19.96 -3.77
CA LEU A 528 12.02 -18.55 -4.02
C LEU A 528 12.08 -17.79 -2.68
N LEU A 529 13.31 -17.48 -2.27
CA LEU A 529 13.61 -16.84 -0.98
C LEU A 529 13.52 -15.31 -1.09
N LEU A 530 12.97 -14.67 -0.05
CA LEU A 530 13.00 -13.21 0.08
C LEU A 530 14.36 -12.75 0.62
N GLU A 531 14.77 -11.51 0.32
CA GLU A 531 16.03 -10.96 0.82
C GLU A 531 16.10 -11.03 2.37
N GLY A 532 17.12 -11.74 2.88
CA GLY A 532 17.31 -11.96 4.32
C GLY A 532 16.81 -13.30 4.86
N GLU A 533 16.17 -14.15 4.05
CA GLU A 533 15.78 -15.51 4.44
C GLU A 533 16.94 -16.50 4.21
N THR A 534 17.40 -17.19 5.26
CA THR A 534 18.33 -18.33 5.15
C THR A 534 17.58 -19.65 5.32
N ARG A 535 17.90 -20.65 4.47
CA ARG A 535 17.37 -22.02 4.56
C ARG A 535 17.61 -22.62 5.95
N SER A 536 16.56 -23.18 6.57
CA SER A 536 16.73 -24.20 7.61
C SER A 536 17.03 -25.53 6.92
N GLU A 537 18.01 -26.31 7.41
CA GLU A 537 18.49 -27.56 6.80
C GLU A 537 17.46 -28.72 6.75
N ALA A 538 16.20 -28.50 7.10
CA ALA A 538 15.20 -29.57 7.21
C ALA A 538 14.48 -29.97 5.89
N SER A 539 15.00 -29.61 4.71
CA SER A 539 14.45 -30.14 3.43
C SER A 539 15.55 -30.55 2.45
N CYS A 540 16.14 -31.72 2.68
CA CYS A 540 16.92 -32.43 1.68
C CYS A 540 16.17 -33.67 1.19
N LEU A 541 16.02 -33.71 -0.13
CA LEU A 541 15.50 -34.76 -0.99
C LEU A 541 16.11 -36.15 -0.67
N THR A 542 15.30 -37.21 -0.79
CA THR A 542 15.78 -38.55 -1.15
C THR A 542 15.24 -38.93 -2.54
N PRO A 543 16.06 -39.51 -3.43
CA PRO A 543 15.62 -39.96 -4.75
C PRO A 543 14.84 -41.29 -4.68
N PRO A 544 13.95 -41.59 -5.63
CA PRO A 544 13.11 -42.78 -5.55
C PRO A 544 13.93 -44.03 -5.88
N SER A 545 13.95 -45.01 -4.98
CA SER A 545 14.42 -46.36 -5.24
C SER A 545 13.26 -47.35 -5.36
N ARG A 546 13.48 -48.35 -6.20
CA ARG A 546 12.54 -49.34 -6.74
C ARG A 546 11.91 -50.29 -5.69
N CYS A 547 10.64 -50.60 -5.94
CA CYS A 547 9.94 -51.89 -5.84
C CYS A 547 9.99 -52.76 -4.54
N GLN A 548 8.77 -53.13 -4.13
CA GLN A 548 8.28 -54.40 -3.53
C GLN A 548 7.91 -54.43 -2.02
N PRO A 549 6.91 -55.28 -1.63
CA PRO A 549 5.70 -54.79 -0.97
C PRO A 549 5.42 -55.35 0.45
N ALA A 550 4.43 -54.69 1.08
CA ALA A 550 3.42 -55.19 2.04
C ALA A 550 3.86 -55.94 3.30
N VAL A 551 3.55 -55.39 4.49
CA VAL A 551 2.97 -56.13 5.63
C VAL A 551 2.05 -55.22 6.45
N THR A 552 0.96 -55.84 6.91
CA THR A 552 -0.19 -55.43 7.73
C THR A 552 0.11 -55.15 9.21
N ALA A 553 -0.81 -54.43 9.88
CA ALA A 553 -1.43 -54.72 11.19
C ALA A 553 -1.55 -53.49 12.14
N GLU A 554 -2.80 -53.10 12.37
CA GLU A 554 -3.54 -53.01 13.66
C GLU A 554 -2.98 -52.38 14.96
N GLU A 555 -3.96 -51.80 15.70
CA GLU A 555 -4.07 -51.50 17.14
C GLU A 555 -3.48 -50.17 17.67
N GLN A 556 -4.34 -49.21 18.06
CA GLN A 556 -4.94 -49.00 19.41
C GLN A 556 -3.93 -48.56 20.47
N ASP A 557 -4.07 -47.33 20.98
CA ASP A 557 -4.61 -47.03 22.32
C ASP A 557 -4.13 -45.67 22.85
N ALA A 558 -4.95 -45.10 23.72
CA ALA A 558 -4.87 -43.81 24.37
C ALA A 558 -3.61 -43.56 25.23
N ARG A 559 -3.24 -42.28 25.39
CA ARG A 559 -2.98 -41.66 26.71
C ARG A 559 -2.76 -40.15 26.62
N GLN A 560 -3.24 -39.50 27.68
CA GLN A 560 -3.24 -38.09 28.03
C GLN A 560 -1.86 -37.60 28.57
N PRO A 561 -1.71 -36.32 28.97
CA PRO A 561 -0.53 -35.48 28.70
C PRO A 561 0.54 -35.51 29.80
N SER A 562 1.78 -35.13 29.45
CA SER A 562 2.82 -34.77 30.41
C SER A 562 3.74 -33.66 29.88
N GLU A 563 3.68 -32.52 30.58
CA GLU A 563 4.77 -31.67 31.05
C GLU A 563 6.07 -31.49 30.25
N ALA A 564 6.32 -30.20 29.96
CA ALA A 564 7.57 -29.47 30.23
C ALA A 564 8.90 -30.22 30.03
N GLY A 565 9.51 -29.99 28.87
CA GLY A 565 10.94 -30.19 28.62
C GLY A 565 11.53 -28.93 28.02
N SER A 566 12.33 -28.21 28.82
CA SER A 566 13.11 -27.05 28.41
C SER A 566 14.04 -27.37 27.25
N PHE A 567 14.03 -26.55 26.20
CA PHE A 567 15.13 -26.48 25.24
C PHE A 567 15.77 -25.10 25.32
N THR A 568 16.85 -25.03 26.09
CA THR A 568 17.89 -24.01 25.96
C THR A 568 18.59 -24.22 24.63
N SER A 569 18.41 -23.32 23.67
CA SER A 569 19.31 -23.21 22.52
C SER A 569 20.24 -22.03 22.76
N ASP A 570 21.43 -22.35 23.25
CA ASP A 570 22.61 -21.51 23.17
C ASP A 570 23.01 -21.42 21.70
N THR A 571 22.73 -20.27 21.07
CA THR A 571 23.59 -19.58 20.10
C THR A 571 22.93 -18.24 19.77
N ALA A 572 22.93 -17.36 20.78
CA ALA A 572 22.58 -15.96 20.59
C ALA A 572 23.65 -15.27 19.72
N PRO A 573 23.27 -14.49 18.69
CA PRO A 573 24.18 -13.53 18.10
C PRO A 573 24.57 -12.46 19.14
N ALA A 574 25.81 -12.00 19.07
CA ALA A 574 26.41 -11.08 20.02
C ALA A 574 25.79 -9.66 19.98
N HIS A 575 25.35 -9.18 21.16
CA HIS A 575 25.09 -7.81 21.65
C HIS A 575 25.00 -6.57 20.72
N GLY A 576 23.92 -5.76 20.87
CA GLY A 576 23.98 -4.28 20.96
C GLY A 576 22.91 -3.44 20.20
N ALA A 577 22.19 -2.55 20.91
CA ALA A 577 21.36 -1.43 20.41
C ALA A 577 20.20 -1.73 19.43
N LEU A 578 19.23 -0.81 19.28
CA LEU A 578 18.33 -0.79 18.13
C LEU A 578 19.20 -0.71 16.88
N GLU A 579 19.36 -1.82 16.18
CA GLU A 579 20.16 -1.86 14.96
C GLU A 579 19.60 -0.85 13.94
N ARG A 580 20.49 -0.21 13.17
CA ARG A 580 20.12 0.84 12.20
C ARG A 580 18.89 0.46 11.37
N GLU A 581 18.82 -0.79 10.91
CA GLU A 581 17.72 -1.29 10.09
C GLU A 581 16.39 -1.36 10.85
N GLN A 582 16.40 -1.79 12.12
CA GLN A 582 15.20 -1.83 12.95
C GLN A 582 14.63 -0.43 13.19
N LEU A 583 15.52 0.53 13.46
CA LEU A 583 15.16 1.93 13.67
C LEU A 583 14.63 2.55 12.37
N LEU A 584 15.33 2.37 11.24
CA LEU A 584 14.89 2.84 9.93
C LEU A 584 13.51 2.28 9.55
N ARG A 585 13.30 0.97 9.74
CA ARG A 585 12.01 0.32 9.49
C ARG A 585 10.91 0.88 10.38
N ALA A 586 11.19 1.16 11.65
CA ALA A 586 10.22 1.82 12.52
C ALA A 586 9.87 3.25 12.03
N LYS A 587 10.86 4.02 11.56
CA LYS A 587 10.61 5.33 10.98
C LYS A 587 9.80 5.27 9.68
N LYS A 588 10.07 4.29 8.81
CA LYS A 588 9.25 4.00 7.60
C LYS A 588 7.80 3.59 7.92
N PHE A 589 7.54 3.08 9.13
CA PHE A 589 6.19 2.81 9.63
C PHE A 589 5.51 4.07 10.22
N GLY A 590 6.23 5.19 10.31
CA GLY A 590 5.74 6.45 10.86
C GLY A 590 5.91 6.62 12.38
N PHE A 591 6.64 5.73 13.06
CA PHE A 591 6.85 5.85 14.50
C PHE A 591 7.63 7.12 14.84
N SER A 592 7.11 7.92 15.78
CA SER A 592 7.79 9.10 16.28
C SER A 592 8.98 8.75 17.18
N ASP A 593 9.94 9.66 17.27
CA ASP A 593 11.06 9.59 18.20
C ASP A 593 10.55 9.51 19.65
N ARG A 594 9.33 10.01 19.95
CA ARG A 594 8.66 9.86 21.24
C ARG A 594 8.20 8.43 21.50
N GLN A 595 7.54 7.77 20.55
CA GLN A 595 7.14 6.37 20.72
C GLN A 595 8.37 5.47 20.92
N LEU A 596 9.40 5.69 20.11
CA LEU A 596 10.68 4.99 20.24
C LEU A 596 11.35 5.27 21.58
N ALA A 597 11.27 6.49 22.09
CA ALA A 597 11.83 6.84 23.39
C ALA A 597 11.15 6.08 24.53
N VAL A 598 9.82 5.99 24.51
CA VAL A 598 9.04 5.23 25.50
C VAL A 598 9.41 3.75 25.46
N ALA A 599 9.41 3.15 24.26
CA ALA A 599 9.76 1.74 24.08
C ALA A 599 11.18 1.39 24.58
N ASN A 600 12.11 2.35 24.57
CA ASN A 600 13.52 2.12 24.94
C ASN A 600 13.91 2.72 26.31
N GLY A 601 12.96 3.24 27.08
CA GLY A 601 13.25 3.94 28.34
C GLY A 601 14.22 5.12 28.16
N ALA A 602 14.14 5.80 27.01
CA ALA A 602 15.01 6.90 26.60
C ALA A 602 14.24 8.23 26.55
N THR A 603 14.93 9.32 26.20
CA THR A 603 14.29 10.59 25.87
C THR A 603 14.22 10.76 24.36
N GLY A 604 13.26 11.55 23.85
CA GLY A 604 13.16 11.84 22.42
C GLY A 604 14.47 12.41 21.84
N SER A 605 15.16 13.27 22.59
CA SER A 605 16.47 13.82 22.20
C SER A 605 17.55 12.74 22.04
N LYS A 606 17.55 11.69 22.88
CA LYS A 606 18.48 10.56 22.74
C LYS A 606 18.18 9.73 21.49
N ILE A 607 16.91 9.45 21.21
CA ILE A 607 16.50 8.75 19.98
C ILE A 607 16.88 9.56 18.75
N ARG A 608 16.62 10.87 18.75
CA ARG A 608 17.02 11.77 17.67
C ARG A 608 18.54 11.74 17.44
N ALA A 609 19.32 11.85 18.50
CA ALA A 609 20.79 11.79 18.42
C ALA A 609 21.27 10.46 17.84
N LEU A 610 20.67 9.34 18.28
CA LEU A 610 20.96 8.00 17.76
C LEU A 610 20.61 7.87 16.28
N ARG A 611 19.42 8.34 15.86
CA ARG A 611 19.03 8.37 14.44
C ARG A 611 20.07 9.12 13.60
N LYS A 612 20.44 10.33 14.03
CA LYS A 612 21.41 11.15 13.32
C LYS A 612 22.79 10.49 13.26
N SER A 613 23.25 9.86 14.34
CA SER A 613 24.54 9.14 14.33
C SER A 613 24.55 7.92 13.39
N LEU A 614 23.38 7.36 13.10
CA LEU A 614 23.20 6.23 12.18
C LEU A 614 22.85 6.68 10.74
N GLY A 615 22.84 7.98 10.46
CA GLY A 615 22.45 8.51 9.15
C GLY A 615 20.98 8.26 8.79
N ILE A 616 20.11 8.11 9.80
CA ILE A 616 18.66 7.96 9.60
C ILE A 616 18.03 9.35 9.76
N THR A 617 17.91 10.07 8.67
CA THR A 617 17.23 11.37 8.59
C THR A 617 16.08 11.28 7.60
N PRO A 618 14.97 12.02 7.80
CA PRO A 618 13.92 12.02 6.80
C PRO A 618 14.41 12.68 5.51
N THR A 619 13.89 12.21 4.40
CA THR A 619 13.94 12.89 3.11
C THR A 619 12.62 13.60 2.86
N TYR A 620 12.61 14.55 1.94
CA TYR A 620 11.40 15.29 1.57
C TYR A 620 11.06 15.01 0.10
N ARG A 621 9.83 14.62 -0.16
CA ARG A 621 9.27 14.38 -1.50
C ARG A 621 8.29 15.49 -1.86
N LEU A 622 8.13 15.75 -3.14
CA LEU A 622 7.23 16.73 -3.72
C LEU A 622 5.83 16.14 -3.89
N VAL A 623 4.83 17.00 -3.72
CA VAL A 623 3.49 16.81 -4.27
C VAL A 623 3.49 17.36 -5.68
N ASP A 624 3.25 16.51 -6.67
CA ASP A 624 3.46 16.82 -8.09
C ASP A 624 2.22 16.67 -8.99
N THR A 625 1.09 16.17 -8.46
CA THR A 625 -0.14 15.79 -9.18
C THR A 625 -0.04 14.60 -10.14
N CYS A 626 1.15 14.07 -10.42
CA CYS A 626 1.41 13.17 -11.56
C CYS A 626 2.35 12.00 -11.26
N ALA A 627 2.65 11.71 -9.99
CA ALA A 627 3.47 10.58 -9.58
C ALA A 627 4.83 10.53 -10.32
N ALA A 628 5.51 11.67 -10.37
CA ALA A 628 6.78 11.91 -11.01
C ALA A 628 6.82 11.68 -12.54
N GLU A 629 5.67 11.61 -13.23
CA GLU A 629 5.62 11.58 -14.70
C GLU A 629 6.19 12.88 -15.31
N PHE A 630 5.94 14.02 -14.65
CA PHE A 630 6.44 15.34 -15.04
C PHE A 630 7.18 16.01 -13.88
N GLU A 631 8.13 16.89 -14.21
CA GLU A 631 8.83 17.68 -13.20
C GLU A 631 7.88 18.67 -12.52
N ALA A 632 7.78 18.59 -11.19
CA ALA A 632 7.03 19.56 -10.39
C ALA A 632 7.90 20.77 -10.06
N TYR A 633 7.44 21.97 -10.39
CA TYR A 633 8.16 23.22 -10.12
C TYR A 633 7.77 23.87 -8.79
N THR A 634 6.70 23.41 -8.15
CA THR A 634 6.18 23.98 -6.91
C THR A 634 6.79 23.30 -5.69
N PRO A 635 7.49 24.02 -4.78
CA PRO A 635 8.13 23.46 -3.58
C PRO A 635 7.14 23.05 -2.47
N TYR A 636 6.28 22.07 -2.77
CA TYR A 636 5.28 21.53 -1.84
C TYR A 636 5.72 20.15 -1.35
N TYR A 637 6.19 20.08 -0.09
CA TYR A 637 6.91 18.93 0.43
C TYR A 637 6.15 18.17 1.54
N TYR A 638 6.47 16.89 1.66
CA TYR A 638 6.21 16.07 2.84
C TYR A 638 7.42 15.18 3.16
N SER A 639 7.60 14.86 4.44
CA SER A 639 8.67 13.99 4.91
C SER A 639 8.34 12.52 4.72
N THR A 640 9.36 11.73 4.40
CA THR A 640 9.35 10.27 4.46
C THR A 640 10.76 9.76 4.80
N TYR A 641 10.93 8.45 4.95
CA TYR A 641 12.22 7.81 5.19
C TYR A 641 12.65 6.98 3.97
N GLY A 642 12.70 7.63 2.81
CA GLY A 642 13.14 7.04 1.53
C GLY A 642 14.60 7.38 1.17
N ASP A 643 15.02 7.00 -0.02
CA ASP A 643 16.40 7.15 -0.47
C ASP A 643 16.67 8.50 -1.16
N GLU A 644 15.63 9.15 -1.68
CA GLU A 644 15.74 10.40 -2.44
C GLU A 644 15.13 11.57 -1.68
N ASN A 645 15.81 12.72 -1.75
CA ASN A 645 15.40 13.99 -1.14
C ASN A 645 15.29 15.06 -2.22
N GLU A 646 14.06 15.45 -2.54
CA GLU A 646 13.71 16.38 -3.62
C GLU A 646 13.67 17.85 -3.13
N ARG A 647 14.05 18.08 -1.87
CA ARG A 647 14.17 19.42 -1.30
C ARG A 647 15.15 20.27 -2.12
N ARG A 648 14.69 21.43 -2.56
CA ARG A 648 15.52 22.37 -3.32
C ARG A 648 16.37 23.25 -2.44
N GLU A 649 17.64 23.35 -2.79
CA GLU A 649 18.59 24.27 -2.16
C GLU A 649 18.38 25.71 -2.65
N SER A 650 18.72 26.66 -1.77
CA SER A 650 18.59 28.08 -2.04
C SER A 650 19.54 28.84 -1.12
N ASP A 651 20.25 29.81 -1.68
CA ASP A 651 21.18 30.71 -0.98
C ASP A 651 20.49 31.95 -0.41
N LYS A 652 19.17 32.08 -0.62
CA LYS A 652 18.39 33.19 -0.07
C LYS A 652 18.37 33.12 1.45
N ARG A 653 18.19 34.28 2.09
CA ARG A 653 17.93 34.36 3.53
C ARG A 653 16.54 33.80 3.81
N LYS A 654 16.45 32.78 4.66
CA LYS A 654 15.21 32.04 4.89
C LYS A 654 14.62 32.35 6.25
N ILE A 655 13.29 32.49 6.32
CA ILE A 655 12.55 32.56 7.57
C ILE A 655 11.49 31.46 7.58
N MET A 656 11.48 30.69 8.66
CA MET A 656 10.48 29.66 8.90
C MET A 656 9.31 30.20 9.71
N ILE A 657 8.09 29.82 9.36
CA ILE A 657 6.85 30.19 10.03
C ILE A 657 6.14 28.90 10.41
N LEU A 658 5.86 28.74 11.71
CA LEU A 658 5.12 27.59 12.21
C LEU A 658 3.62 27.92 12.30
N GLY A 659 2.80 27.12 11.65
CA GLY A 659 1.34 27.20 11.70
C GLY A 659 0.76 26.69 13.02
N GLY A 660 -0.56 26.60 13.11
CA GLY A 660 -1.26 26.17 14.33
C GLY A 660 -1.71 24.70 14.36
N GLY A 661 -1.59 23.98 13.24
CA GLY A 661 -2.16 22.64 13.10
C GLY A 661 -3.70 22.69 12.98
N PRO A 662 -4.40 21.61 13.32
CA PRO A 662 -5.85 21.53 13.16
C PRO A 662 -6.56 22.58 14.00
N ASN A 663 -7.55 23.23 13.38
CA ASN A 663 -8.43 24.18 14.08
C ASN A 663 -9.14 23.50 15.27
N ARG A 664 -9.32 24.26 16.34
CA ARG A 664 -10.10 23.85 17.52
C ARG A 664 -10.65 25.08 18.23
N ILE A 665 -11.63 24.88 19.13
CA ILE A 665 -12.20 26.00 19.89
C ILE A 665 -11.09 26.75 20.64
N GLY A 666 -10.94 28.05 20.39
CA GLY A 666 -9.89 28.92 20.97
C GLY A 666 -8.57 28.93 20.19
N GLN A 667 -8.46 28.14 19.12
CA GLN A 667 -7.38 28.18 18.15
C GLN A 667 -7.95 27.99 16.75
N GLY A 668 -8.48 29.07 16.17
CA GLY A 668 -9.10 29.06 14.87
C GLY A 668 -8.26 29.70 13.78
N ILE A 669 -8.98 30.11 12.72
CA ILE A 669 -8.43 30.72 11.50
C ILE A 669 -7.68 32.04 11.76
N GLU A 670 -7.93 32.71 12.89
CA GLU A 670 -7.23 33.93 13.27
C GLU A 670 -5.71 33.76 13.38
N PHE A 671 -5.23 32.58 13.76
CA PHE A 671 -3.80 32.27 13.84
C PHE A 671 -3.23 31.98 12.46
N ASP A 672 -4.00 31.28 11.61
CA ASP A 672 -3.64 31.05 10.21
C ASP A 672 -3.44 32.37 9.46
N TYR A 673 -4.37 33.30 9.65
CA TYR A 673 -4.31 34.64 9.08
C TYR A 673 -2.99 35.36 9.43
N CYS A 674 -2.56 35.30 10.70
CA CYS A 674 -1.28 35.87 11.13
C CYS A 674 -0.09 35.21 10.43
N CYS A 675 -0.07 33.88 10.31
CA CYS A 675 0.99 33.14 9.62
C CYS A 675 1.06 33.52 8.13
N VAL A 676 -0.08 33.63 7.45
CA VAL A 676 -0.17 34.05 6.04
C VAL A 676 0.37 35.47 5.85
N HIS A 677 -0.05 36.42 6.69
CA HIS A 677 0.44 37.79 6.63
C HIS A 677 1.95 37.90 6.89
N ALA A 678 2.49 37.08 7.79
CA ALA A 678 3.92 37.00 8.01
C ALA A 678 4.67 36.53 6.75
N ALA A 679 4.16 35.50 6.06
CA ALA A 679 4.75 35.01 4.82
C ALA A 679 4.77 36.10 3.73
N PHE A 680 3.64 36.80 3.54
CA PHE A 680 3.57 37.87 2.55
C PHE A 680 4.52 39.02 2.87
N ALA A 681 4.54 39.51 4.11
CA ALA A 681 5.42 40.60 4.52
C ALA A 681 6.92 40.22 4.40
N LEU A 682 7.29 39.00 4.78
CA LEU A 682 8.67 38.53 4.68
C LEU A 682 9.12 38.35 3.23
N ARG A 683 8.23 37.87 2.36
CA ARG A 683 8.47 37.78 0.92
C ARG A 683 8.70 39.16 0.31
N GLU A 684 7.90 40.17 0.69
CA GLU A 684 8.11 41.57 0.27
C GLU A 684 9.45 42.15 0.74
N LEU A 685 9.94 41.71 1.91
CA LEU A 685 11.26 42.06 2.44
C LEU A 685 12.41 41.25 1.79
N GLY A 686 12.11 40.36 0.84
CA GLY A 686 13.10 39.59 0.08
C GLY A 686 13.59 38.31 0.78
N PHE A 687 12.92 37.85 1.85
CA PHE A 687 13.21 36.56 2.45
C PHE A 687 12.55 35.43 1.67
N GLU A 688 13.20 34.27 1.64
CA GLU A 688 12.57 33.01 1.26
C GLU A 688 11.77 32.48 2.45
N THR A 689 10.47 32.31 2.26
CA THR A 689 9.54 31.95 3.32
C THR A 689 9.28 30.45 3.34
N ILE A 690 9.43 29.83 4.51
CA ILE A 690 9.16 28.41 4.75
C ILE A 690 7.95 28.29 5.66
N MET A 691 6.84 27.77 5.13
CA MET A 691 5.66 27.46 5.94
C MET A 691 5.69 26.00 6.38
N VAL A 692 5.41 25.75 7.66
CA VAL A 692 5.21 24.39 8.20
C VAL A 692 3.84 24.35 8.86
N ASN A 693 2.92 23.51 8.35
CA ASN A 693 1.59 23.34 8.92
C ASN A 693 0.95 22.02 8.44
N SER A 694 -0.11 21.56 9.11
CA SER A 694 -0.79 20.28 8.82
C SER A 694 -2.32 20.40 8.66
N ASN A 695 -2.84 21.64 8.63
CA ASN A 695 -4.27 21.88 8.45
C ASN A 695 -4.62 21.97 6.96
N PRO A 696 -5.48 21.09 6.41
CA PRO A 696 -5.84 21.13 5.00
C PRO A 696 -6.83 22.25 4.64
N GLU A 697 -7.53 22.83 5.62
CA GLU A 697 -8.57 23.84 5.40
C GLU A 697 -8.00 25.26 5.20
N THR A 698 -6.70 25.46 5.41
CA THR A 698 -6.12 26.79 5.59
C THR A 698 -5.42 27.36 4.36
N VAL A 699 -5.26 28.68 4.36
CA VAL A 699 -4.53 29.41 3.30
C VAL A 699 -3.02 29.27 3.51
N SER A 700 -2.54 29.11 4.74
CA SER A 700 -1.11 28.85 4.98
C SER A 700 -0.60 27.59 4.28
N THR A 701 -1.43 26.57 4.11
CA THR A 701 -1.09 25.33 3.40
C THR A 701 -1.44 25.41 1.91
N ASP A 702 -1.73 26.58 1.37
CA ASP A 702 -1.66 26.84 -0.06
C ASP A 702 -0.21 27.05 -0.48
N TYR A 703 0.23 26.34 -1.52
CA TYR A 703 1.60 26.45 -2.02
C TYR A 703 1.90 27.83 -2.63
N ASP A 704 0.87 28.62 -2.97
CA ASP A 704 1.06 30.01 -3.44
C ASP A 704 1.46 30.95 -2.26
N THR A 705 1.20 30.55 -1.01
CA THR A 705 1.38 31.40 0.17
C THR A 705 2.83 31.58 0.59
N SER A 706 3.65 30.54 0.52
CA SER A 706 5.07 30.55 0.91
C SER A 706 5.98 30.07 -0.22
N ASP A 707 7.28 30.39 -0.17
CA ASP A 707 8.23 29.93 -1.19
C ASP A 707 8.48 28.43 -1.09
N LYS A 708 8.41 27.89 0.14
CA LYS A 708 8.44 26.46 0.44
C LYS A 708 7.32 26.12 1.41
N LEU A 709 6.59 25.06 1.14
CA LEU A 709 5.54 24.54 2.01
C LEU A 709 5.93 23.13 2.46
N TYR A 710 5.96 22.89 3.76
CA TYR A 710 6.10 21.57 4.35
C TYR A 710 4.78 21.18 5.02
N PHE A 711 4.07 20.21 4.44
CA PHE A 711 2.84 19.67 5.01
C PHE A 711 3.15 18.64 6.10
N GLU A 712 3.60 19.13 7.25
CA GLU A 712 4.19 18.30 8.29
C GLU A 712 3.51 18.51 9.65
N PRO A 713 3.53 17.49 10.52
CA PRO A 713 3.12 17.66 11.91
C PRO A 713 3.95 18.75 12.61
N LEU A 714 3.31 19.53 13.47
CA LEU A 714 3.95 20.60 14.23
C LEU A 714 4.57 20.09 15.54
N THR A 715 5.30 18.98 15.45
CA THR A 715 6.03 18.43 16.59
C THR A 715 7.48 18.92 16.60
N LEU A 716 8.10 18.92 17.78
CA LEU A 716 9.52 19.24 17.91
C LEU A 716 10.41 18.37 17.00
N GLU A 717 10.05 17.10 16.80
CA GLU A 717 10.82 16.19 15.95
C GLU A 717 10.77 16.64 14.48
N ASP A 718 9.56 16.84 13.97
CA ASP A 718 9.30 17.12 12.56
C ASP A 718 9.82 18.51 12.19
N VAL A 719 9.59 19.53 13.04
CA VAL A 719 10.11 20.89 12.86
C VAL A 719 11.64 20.91 12.87
N LEU A 720 12.30 20.21 13.82
CA LEU A 720 13.76 20.16 13.84
C LEU A 720 14.34 19.41 12.64
N ASN A 721 13.63 18.44 12.07
CA ASN A 721 14.07 17.78 10.83
C ASN A 721 14.13 18.77 9.66
N ILE A 722 13.16 19.67 9.56
CA ILE A 722 13.13 20.72 8.53
C ILE A 722 14.21 21.77 8.84
N TYR A 723 14.27 22.23 10.10
CA TYR A 723 15.24 23.24 10.55
C TYR A 723 16.68 22.81 10.25
N ASP A 724 17.04 21.56 10.56
CA ASP A 724 18.37 21.02 10.34
C ASP A 724 18.77 21.01 8.85
N GLN A 725 17.81 20.87 7.92
CA GLN A 725 18.09 20.82 6.49
C GLN A 725 17.98 22.19 5.80
N GLU A 726 17.06 23.05 6.24
CA GLU A 726 16.85 24.36 5.62
C GLU A 726 17.75 25.46 6.20
N GLN A 727 18.20 25.30 7.46
CA GLN A 727 19.04 26.26 8.18
C GLN A 727 18.48 27.71 8.10
N PRO A 728 17.22 27.96 8.50
CA PRO A 728 16.64 29.30 8.43
C PRO A 728 17.34 30.26 9.40
N GLU A 729 17.40 31.55 9.02
CA GLU A 729 17.98 32.61 9.85
C GLU A 729 17.14 32.88 11.10
N GLY A 730 15.83 32.66 11.01
CA GLY A 730 14.89 32.83 12.10
C GLY A 730 13.65 31.96 11.95
N VAL A 731 12.98 31.72 13.07
CA VAL A 731 11.74 30.94 13.15
C VAL A 731 10.68 31.75 13.90
N PHE A 732 9.53 32.00 13.28
CA PHE A 732 8.36 32.58 13.93
C PHE A 732 7.54 31.48 14.60
N VAL A 733 7.41 31.60 15.92
CA VAL A 733 6.65 30.68 16.80
C VAL A 733 5.49 31.40 17.51
N GLN A 734 5.30 32.70 17.25
CA GLN A 734 4.34 33.54 17.98
C GLN A 734 2.97 33.61 17.29
N PHE A 735 2.87 33.17 16.03
CA PHE A 735 1.70 33.43 15.19
C PHE A 735 0.74 32.24 15.06
N GLY A 736 1.23 30.99 15.15
CA GLY A 736 0.40 29.79 15.07
C GLY A 736 -0.38 29.46 16.36
N GLY A 737 -0.37 30.36 17.36
CA GLY A 737 -1.06 30.18 18.62
C GLY A 737 -0.26 29.31 19.61
N GLN A 738 -0.95 28.40 20.31
CA GLN A 738 -0.40 27.61 21.42
C GLN A 738 0.47 26.41 21.00
N THR A 739 0.40 25.98 19.74
CA THR A 739 1.07 24.76 19.24
C THR A 739 2.56 24.96 18.98
N PRO A 740 2.97 25.98 18.18
CA PRO A 740 4.38 26.41 18.11
C PRO A 740 4.94 26.84 19.47
#